data_AF-A0A830E310-F1
#
_entry.id   AF-A0A830E310-F1
#
_cell.length_a   1.000
_cell.length_b   1.000
_cell.length_c   1.000
_cell.angle_alpha   90.00
_cell.angle_beta   90.00
_cell.angle_gamma   90.00
#
_symmetry.space_group_name_H-M   'P 1'
#
loop_
_entity.id
_entity.type
_entity.pdbx_description
1 polymer ?
#
loop_
_entity_poly.entity_id
_entity_poly.type
_entity_poly.pdbx_seq_one_letter_code
_entity_poly.pdbx_strand_id
1 'polypeptide(L)'
;MSTHEHADDPVTAVDLFCGAGGLSTGLALACEELDRDVELTAVNHWSTAIESHKQNHPWATHLNAKVEELHPPDVAPGDGPVDLLIAAPECTHFSIARGGKPVNEQSRASPWHVVDWLEKLDVQNFLVENVPEFCFPEDSMVLTEDGPVPIQDVEVGTRVLTHKGRWKEVIGTTQREDKTVTISGRSNRLVECTPDHHFYAREIEADCWGGKSGRHVQAFSEPEWVPASELVPEHETTYQERYNGYFWATPQSFGSGQLEIPSKPDRIKKADESFWRMVGLWLGDGWFHKRNRPDPPHGLRIAGKNTVLQDQLEEVEYLSWNKQTRKQTGTYVYETTAKDLAHWLKEHFGEYAGGKTIPAWVFGLPESYRRALVEGYQQADGSVDSHGRVSATSVSKQLALGIKHVLESLGVAASLPSPQEKENENHQTTYTVGWDWTLSVEENNSTFAEDGQRWTRVVKTEPAKESTTVYDLTVEDDHSFVVDGVVAHNSSWGPVDDEGSPSRNGDIFEAWVNTLHALGYSVDWRVLNAADYGDATSRRRLFVVGRKGKRAEFPEPTHSEAGVDGTDEWRPASEVIDWSDRGESIWERSRPLVNNTMQRIAEGIRRHCDDDLAPFADVIDDLGKPEVNAMQADIVDADDVPEVAEQRCEPFLVKYYGTSTAKSVDEPMDTITANGGKYALCTPYVLGQHGGSVARDVDERPLPTIATRGAIGLYQPEAFVLPRNMVHGGLHSNGTYTPDERPLHTVTANNHDGHVVTPYLIEYYGNGRAQSLDDPLPTVTTKARFALVVPELYPLGLDIRFRMLQPRELAAAMGFPEEYELVGNKTQVTKQIGNAVPVNLAKNLVNQLLTGDAPSLHTFANEQGVEADD
;
A
#
# COMPACT_ATOMS: atom_id res chain seq x y z
N MET A 1 -21.70 32.23 -44.36
CA MET A 1 -20.56 32.96 -44.94
C MET A 1 -19.54 33.08 -43.82
N SER A 2 -18.31 32.66 -44.09
CA SER A 2 -17.12 32.50 -43.23
C SER A 2 -17.21 31.51 -42.07
N THR A 3 -16.42 30.43 -42.14
CA THR A 3 -15.60 29.86 -41.03
C THR A 3 -14.54 28.90 -41.60
N HIS A 4 -13.76 29.36 -42.58
CA HIS A 4 -12.50 28.71 -43.00
C HIS A 4 -11.31 29.68 -42.83
N GLU A 5 -11.44 30.68 -41.94
CA GLU A 5 -10.48 31.79 -41.83
C GLU A 5 -9.43 31.65 -40.70
N HIS A 6 -9.37 30.55 -39.94
CA HIS A 6 -8.46 30.43 -38.77
C HIS A 6 -7.53 29.21 -38.77
N ALA A 7 -7.34 28.52 -39.90
CA ALA A 7 -6.43 27.36 -39.93
C ALA A 7 -4.95 27.73 -39.74
N ASP A 8 -4.58 28.98 -40.05
CA ASP A 8 -3.20 29.47 -39.99
C ASP A 8 -2.88 30.25 -38.69
N ASP A 9 -3.86 30.44 -37.79
CA ASP A 9 -3.64 31.20 -36.55
C ASP A 9 -3.09 30.29 -35.43
N PRO A 10 -2.05 30.74 -34.69
CA PRO A 10 -1.45 29.95 -33.63
C PRO A 10 -2.47 29.68 -32.52
N VAL A 11 -2.38 28.50 -31.91
CA VAL A 11 -3.14 28.15 -30.71
C VAL A 11 -2.67 29.03 -29.56
N THR A 12 -3.55 29.89 -29.08
CA THR A 12 -3.26 30.78 -27.94
C THR A 12 -3.56 30.05 -26.63
N ALA A 13 -2.56 29.82 -25.78
CA ALA A 13 -2.71 28.98 -24.59
C ALA A 13 -2.06 29.56 -23.32
N VAL A 14 -2.59 29.14 -22.18
CA VAL A 14 -2.04 29.44 -20.84
C VAL A 14 -1.84 28.14 -20.08
N ASP A 15 -0.64 27.92 -19.52
CA ASP A 15 -0.34 26.84 -18.58
C ASP A 15 -0.15 27.40 -17.15
N LEU A 16 -1.14 27.16 -16.31
CA LEU A 16 -1.09 27.51 -14.89
C LEU A 16 -0.50 26.34 -14.09
N PHE A 17 0.46 26.65 -13.21
CA PHE A 17 1.17 25.64 -12.44
C PHE A 17 1.96 24.67 -13.33
N CYS A 18 2.58 25.19 -14.39
CA CYS A 18 3.19 24.41 -15.49
C CYS A 18 4.26 23.37 -15.11
N GLY A 19 4.70 23.35 -13.84
CA GLY A 19 5.78 22.52 -13.34
C GLY A 19 7.01 22.59 -14.23
N ALA A 20 7.58 21.42 -14.51
CA ALA A 20 8.66 21.27 -15.49
C ALA A 20 8.15 21.14 -16.93
N GLY A 21 6.83 21.23 -17.19
CA GLY A 21 6.25 21.31 -18.55
C GLY A 21 5.54 20.07 -19.06
N GLY A 22 5.05 19.14 -18.23
CA GLY A 22 4.37 17.92 -18.70
C GLY A 22 3.13 18.22 -19.57
N LEU A 23 2.23 19.10 -19.10
CA LEU A 23 1.07 19.56 -19.87
C LEU A 23 1.48 20.41 -21.08
N SER A 24 2.40 21.37 -20.92
CA SER A 24 2.95 22.17 -22.03
C SER A 24 3.52 21.33 -23.16
N THR A 25 4.28 20.27 -22.85
CA THR A 25 4.84 19.36 -23.84
C THR A 25 3.73 18.59 -24.56
N GLY A 26 2.72 18.10 -23.83
CA GLY A 26 1.54 17.48 -24.43
C GLY A 26 0.81 18.43 -25.39
N LEU A 27 0.64 19.70 -24.99
CA LEU A 27 0.08 20.75 -25.83
C LEU A 27 0.90 20.98 -27.10
N ALA A 28 2.23 21.15 -26.97
CA ALA A 28 3.10 21.38 -28.11
C ALA A 28 3.05 20.24 -29.13
N LEU A 29 3.06 18.98 -28.65
CA LEU A 29 2.95 17.80 -29.50
C LEU A 29 1.57 17.68 -30.18
N ALA A 30 0.49 18.05 -29.48
CA ALA A 30 -0.85 18.09 -30.05
C ALA A 30 -0.93 19.14 -31.17
N CYS A 31 -0.40 20.34 -30.94
CA CYS A 31 -0.35 21.39 -31.96
C CYS A 31 0.50 20.98 -33.17
N GLU A 32 1.63 20.28 -32.96
CA GLU A 32 2.44 19.71 -34.04
C GLU A 32 1.67 18.69 -34.88
N GLU A 33 0.92 17.77 -34.25
CA GLU A 33 0.04 16.81 -34.97
C GLU A 33 -1.06 17.49 -35.77
N LEU A 34 -1.51 18.67 -35.33
CA LEU A 34 -2.53 19.48 -35.98
C LEU A 34 -1.96 20.46 -37.02
N ASP A 35 -0.65 20.50 -37.23
CA ASP A 35 0.05 21.45 -38.08
C ASP A 35 -0.28 22.91 -37.72
N ARG A 36 -0.29 23.21 -36.41
CA ARG A 36 -0.55 24.55 -35.86
C ARG A 36 0.58 25.02 -34.96
N ASP A 37 0.91 26.30 -35.06
CA ASP A 37 1.80 26.96 -34.10
C ASP A 37 1.12 27.14 -32.73
N VAL A 38 1.90 27.40 -31.68
CA VAL A 38 1.38 27.65 -30.32
C VAL A 38 2.03 28.89 -29.70
N GLU A 39 1.20 29.77 -29.15
CA GLU A 39 1.61 30.90 -28.32
C GLU A 39 1.24 30.60 -26.87
N LEU A 40 2.23 30.26 -26.04
CA LEU A 40 2.03 29.84 -24.66
C LEU A 40 2.54 30.87 -23.65
N THR A 41 1.72 31.16 -22.64
CA THR A 41 2.18 31.75 -21.38
C THR A 41 2.16 30.71 -20.26
N ALA A 42 3.33 30.39 -19.70
CA ALA A 42 3.51 29.40 -18.65
C ALA A 42 3.84 30.07 -17.31
N VAL A 43 3.10 29.70 -16.26
CA VAL A 43 3.20 30.30 -14.92
C VAL A 43 3.55 29.24 -13.87
N ASN A 44 4.62 29.49 -13.12
CA ASN A 44 4.97 28.68 -11.96
C ASN A 44 5.84 29.46 -10.96
N HIS A 45 5.67 29.22 -9.67
CA HIS A 45 6.42 29.91 -8.63
C HIS A 45 7.80 29.27 -8.35
N TRP A 46 8.01 28.01 -8.76
CA TRP A 46 9.26 27.30 -8.49
C TRP A 46 10.29 27.61 -9.57
N SER A 47 11.28 28.44 -9.23
CA SER A 47 12.33 28.88 -10.15
C SER A 47 13.09 27.78 -10.87
N THR A 48 13.37 26.66 -10.20
CA THR A 48 14.04 25.51 -10.83
C THR A 48 13.17 24.88 -11.92
N ALA A 49 11.86 24.76 -11.66
CA ALA A 49 10.91 24.21 -12.63
C ALA A 49 10.73 25.13 -13.83
N ILE A 50 10.66 26.46 -13.62
CA ILE A 50 10.65 27.45 -14.72
C ILE A 50 11.92 27.38 -15.55
N GLU A 51 13.09 27.19 -14.95
CA GLU A 51 14.33 27.08 -15.71
C GLU A 51 14.35 25.81 -16.58
N SER A 52 13.91 24.67 -16.03
CA SER A 52 13.69 23.45 -16.84
C SER A 52 12.68 23.69 -17.96
N HIS A 53 11.55 24.30 -17.66
CA HIS A 53 10.51 24.60 -18.65
C HIS A 53 11.06 25.49 -19.77
N LYS A 54 11.84 26.53 -19.43
CA LYS A 54 12.42 27.48 -20.38
C LYS A 54 13.47 26.86 -21.30
N GLN A 55 14.23 25.88 -20.81
CA GLN A 55 15.19 25.16 -21.66
C GLN A 55 14.50 24.34 -22.74
N ASN A 56 13.34 23.74 -22.42
CA ASN A 56 12.62 22.87 -23.35
C ASN A 56 11.57 23.60 -24.20
N HIS A 57 11.00 24.69 -23.69
CA HIS A 57 9.98 25.51 -24.35
C HIS A 57 10.44 26.96 -24.53
N PRO A 58 11.60 27.24 -25.18
CA PRO A 58 12.19 28.58 -25.22
C PRO A 58 11.34 29.65 -25.94
N TRP A 59 10.36 29.20 -26.73
CA TRP A 59 9.38 30.02 -27.43
C TRP A 59 8.23 30.51 -26.54
N ALA A 60 8.00 29.87 -25.39
CA ALA A 60 6.93 30.26 -24.46
C ALA A 60 7.32 31.50 -23.62
N THR A 61 6.31 32.27 -23.22
CA THR A 61 6.47 33.33 -22.22
C THR A 61 6.45 32.71 -20.83
N HIS A 62 7.48 32.96 -20.02
CA HIS A 62 7.63 32.35 -18.70
C HIS A 62 7.46 33.38 -17.59
N LEU A 63 6.54 33.12 -16.67
CA LEU A 63 6.28 33.97 -15.52
C LEU A 63 6.59 33.20 -14.24
N ASN A 64 7.69 33.59 -13.60
CA ASN A 64 8.07 33.08 -12.29
C ASN A 64 7.35 33.87 -11.20
N ALA A 65 6.11 33.49 -10.94
CA ALA A 65 5.22 34.14 -9.99
C ALA A 65 4.20 33.14 -9.46
N LYS A 66 3.53 33.50 -8.38
CA LYS A 66 2.30 32.79 -8.00
C LYS A 66 1.16 33.26 -8.90
N VAL A 67 0.25 32.35 -9.24
CA VAL A 67 -0.83 32.60 -10.22
C VAL A 67 -1.75 33.74 -9.76
N GLU A 68 -1.97 33.88 -8.45
CA GLU A 68 -2.80 34.90 -7.84
C GLU A 68 -2.17 36.31 -7.77
N GLU A 69 -0.86 36.42 -8.02
CA GLU A 69 -0.15 37.71 -8.04
C GLU A 69 -0.21 38.40 -9.41
N LEU A 70 -0.73 37.69 -10.43
CA LEU A 70 -0.80 38.16 -11.80
C LEU A 70 -2.21 38.67 -12.14
N HIS A 71 -2.28 39.68 -12.99
CA HIS A 71 -3.53 40.12 -13.60
C HIS A 71 -3.68 39.45 -14.98
N PRO A 72 -4.59 38.48 -15.16
CA PRO A 72 -4.62 37.64 -16.36
C PRO A 72 -4.64 38.41 -17.69
N PRO A 73 -5.43 39.50 -17.85
CA PRO A 73 -5.43 40.28 -19.09
C PRO A 73 -4.11 40.97 -19.43
N ASP A 74 -3.22 41.18 -18.46
CA ASP A 74 -1.92 41.83 -18.69
C ASP A 74 -0.83 40.84 -19.13
N VAL A 75 -1.09 39.54 -18.97
CA VAL A 75 -0.08 38.49 -19.11
C VAL A 75 -0.47 37.37 -20.06
N ALA A 76 -1.77 37.22 -20.39
CA ALA A 76 -2.22 36.25 -21.38
C ALA A 76 -1.63 36.56 -22.77
N PRO A 77 -1.41 35.53 -23.61
CA PRO A 77 -0.92 35.76 -24.97
C PRO A 77 -2.02 36.38 -25.84
N GLY A 78 -1.64 37.36 -26.67
CA GLY A 78 -2.52 38.06 -27.60
C GLY A 78 -3.54 39.02 -26.94
N ASP A 79 -4.25 39.78 -27.78
CA ASP A 79 -5.36 40.67 -27.39
C ASP A 79 -6.75 40.00 -27.60
N GLY A 80 -6.77 38.72 -28.00
CA GLY A 80 -7.95 37.97 -28.44
C GLY A 80 -8.39 36.86 -27.47
N PRO A 81 -9.33 36.00 -27.88
CA PRO A 81 -9.73 34.84 -27.07
C PRO A 81 -8.57 33.85 -26.91
N VAL A 82 -8.51 33.19 -25.75
CA VAL A 82 -7.54 32.14 -25.47
C VAL A 82 -8.17 30.81 -25.87
N ASP A 83 -7.51 30.05 -26.74
CA ASP A 83 -8.05 28.77 -27.22
C ASP A 83 -8.10 27.72 -26.11
N LEU A 84 -7.07 27.69 -25.25
CA LEU A 84 -6.93 26.66 -24.22
C LEU A 84 -6.24 27.17 -22.94
N LEU A 85 -6.84 26.88 -21.79
CA LEU A 85 -6.19 27.00 -20.49
C LEU A 85 -5.96 25.61 -19.90
N ILE A 86 -4.69 25.25 -19.68
CA ILE A 86 -4.30 24.01 -18.99
C ILE A 86 -3.81 24.35 -17.58
N ALA A 87 -4.15 23.52 -16.60
CA ALA A 87 -3.72 23.74 -15.23
C ALA A 87 -3.48 22.44 -14.47
N ALA A 88 -2.36 22.37 -13.76
CA ALA A 88 -2.05 21.29 -12.80
C ALA A 88 -1.86 21.88 -11.39
N PRO A 89 -2.93 22.44 -10.78
CA PRO A 89 -2.84 23.06 -9.46
C PRO A 89 -2.28 22.05 -8.45
N GLU A 90 -1.49 22.55 -7.49
CA GLU A 90 -0.93 21.71 -6.44
C GLU A 90 -2.06 20.93 -5.73
N CYS A 91 -2.06 19.61 -5.90
CA CYS A 91 -3.04 18.73 -5.28
C CYS A 91 -2.84 18.64 -3.77
N THR A 92 -1.64 18.96 -3.25
CA THR A 92 -1.16 18.80 -1.86
C THR A 92 -2.05 19.38 -0.76
N HIS A 93 -2.97 20.30 -1.10
CA HIS A 93 -3.89 20.94 -0.14
C HIS A 93 -5.38 20.77 -0.49
N PHE A 94 -5.69 20.13 -1.63
CA PHE A 94 -7.05 19.69 -2.05
C PHE A 94 -7.24 18.19 -1.83
N SER A 95 -6.17 17.43 -1.96
CA SER A 95 -5.97 16.04 -1.56
C SER A 95 -4.66 15.96 -0.78
N ILE A 96 -4.57 15.12 0.24
CA ILE A 96 -3.51 15.21 1.27
C ILE A 96 -2.19 14.60 0.78
N ALA A 97 -1.72 14.89 -0.43
CA ALA A 97 -0.50 14.33 -1.00
C ALA A 97 0.81 14.77 -0.30
N ARG A 98 0.73 15.47 0.84
CA ARG A 98 1.87 15.78 1.70
C ARG A 98 1.45 15.60 3.17
N GLY A 99 1.96 14.56 3.83
CA GLY A 99 1.86 14.36 5.28
C GLY A 99 2.51 15.53 6.03
N GLY A 100 1.71 16.53 6.35
CA GLY A 100 2.10 17.70 7.14
C GLY A 100 0.87 18.60 7.37
N LYS A 101 0.84 19.32 8.51
CA LYS A 101 -0.29 20.21 8.87
C LYS A 101 -0.59 21.19 7.71
N PRO A 102 -1.87 21.41 7.34
CA PRO A 102 -2.24 22.46 6.39
C PRO A 102 -1.87 23.82 7.00
N VAL A 103 -1.05 24.62 6.32
CA VAL A 103 -0.59 25.91 6.87
C VAL A 103 -1.05 27.12 6.05
N ASN A 104 -1.92 26.96 5.03
CA ASN A 104 -2.31 28.12 4.22
C ASN A 104 -3.66 28.00 3.47
N GLU A 105 -4.59 28.94 3.75
CA GLU A 105 -5.84 29.16 2.99
C GLU A 105 -5.59 29.54 1.52
N GLN A 106 -4.49 30.26 1.24
CA GLN A 106 -4.12 30.73 -0.10
C GLN A 106 -3.78 29.57 -1.06
N SER A 107 -3.26 28.46 -0.53
CA SER A 107 -2.98 27.25 -1.32
C SER A 107 -4.24 26.43 -1.62
N ARG A 108 -5.35 26.65 -0.90
CA ARG A 108 -6.68 26.02 -1.12
C ARG A 108 -7.58 26.81 -2.08
N ALA A 109 -7.06 27.89 -2.66
CA ALA A 109 -7.70 28.66 -3.72
C ALA A 109 -7.19 28.30 -5.13
N SER A 110 -6.25 27.36 -5.31
CA SER A 110 -5.60 27.17 -6.63
C SER A 110 -6.52 26.72 -7.79
N PRO A 111 -7.53 25.86 -7.64
CA PRO A 111 -8.57 25.61 -8.64
C PRO A 111 -9.52 26.81 -8.80
N TRP A 112 -9.72 27.61 -7.75
CA TRP A 112 -10.48 28.86 -7.86
C TRP A 112 -9.69 29.96 -8.58
N HIS A 113 -8.35 29.92 -8.54
CA HIS A 113 -7.51 30.76 -9.39
C HIS A 113 -7.66 30.39 -10.86
N VAL A 114 -7.89 29.11 -11.18
CA VAL A 114 -8.28 28.72 -12.55
C VAL A 114 -9.59 29.39 -12.95
N VAL A 115 -10.60 29.39 -12.07
CA VAL A 115 -11.89 30.06 -12.33
C VAL A 115 -11.72 31.58 -12.50
N ASP A 116 -10.91 32.24 -11.68
CA ASP A 116 -10.62 33.68 -11.80
C ASP A 116 -9.97 34.02 -13.16
N TRP A 117 -9.08 33.16 -13.65
CA TRP A 117 -8.51 33.30 -14.99
C TRP A 117 -9.55 33.06 -16.10
N LEU A 118 -10.41 32.04 -15.96
CA LEU A 118 -11.51 31.76 -16.90
C LEU A 118 -12.58 32.88 -16.93
N GLU A 119 -12.77 33.61 -15.82
CA GLU A 119 -13.68 34.75 -15.75
C GLU A 119 -13.11 36.00 -16.44
N LYS A 120 -11.80 36.25 -16.25
CA LYS A 120 -11.12 37.44 -16.76
C LYS A 120 -10.66 37.32 -18.21
N LEU A 121 -10.51 36.11 -18.72
CA LEU A 121 -10.10 35.81 -20.08
C LEU A 121 -11.24 35.16 -20.87
N ASP A 122 -11.34 35.42 -22.17
CA ASP A 122 -12.27 34.66 -23.02
C ASP A 122 -11.66 33.32 -23.45
N VAL A 123 -11.64 32.36 -22.52
CA VAL A 123 -11.08 31.02 -22.77
C VAL A 123 -12.11 30.11 -23.45
N GLN A 124 -11.76 29.45 -24.55
CA GLN A 124 -12.66 28.55 -25.27
C GLN A 124 -12.73 27.15 -24.65
N ASN A 125 -11.58 26.61 -24.22
CA ASN A 125 -11.44 25.28 -23.65
C ASN A 125 -10.56 25.30 -22.40
N PHE A 126 -10.81 24.42 -21.43
CA PHE A 126 -9.90 24.22 -20.30
C PHE A 126 -9.66 22.74 -19.98
N LEU A 127 -8.50 22.46 -19.38
CA LEU A 127 -8.11 21.17 -18.82
C LEU A 127 -7.49 21.38 -17.44
N VAL A 128 -8.00 20.68 -16.43
CA VAL A 128 -7.46 20.69 -15.07
C VAL A 128 -7.09 19.27 -14.65
N GLU A 129 -5.87 19.05 -14.17
CA GLU A 129 -5.41 17.79 -13.58
C GLU A 129 -5.45 17.82 -12.03
N ASN A 130 -5.79 16.69 -11.42
CA ASN A 130 -5.75 16.47 -9.96
C ASN A 130 -5.71 14.97 -9.57
N VAL A 131 -5.81 14.65 -8.27
CA VAL A 131 -5.78 13.28 -7.72
C VAL A 131 -7.21 12.77 -7.43
N PRO A 132 -7.52 11.47 -7.65
CA PRO A 132 -8.81 10.87 -7.28
C PRO A 132 -9.08 10.86 -5.75
N GLU A 133 -10.35 10.72 -5.38
CA GLU A 133 -10.81 10.53 -3.98
C GLU A 133 -10.35 9.18 -3.41
N PHE A 134 -10.34 8.95 -2.09
CA PHE A 134 -9.81 7.73 -1.46
C PHE A 134 -10.93 6.85 -0.92
N CYS A 135 -10.79 5.52 -0.92
CA CYS A 135 -11.93 4.64 -0.61
C CYS A 135 -11.54 3.33 0.14
N PHE A 136 -12.53 2.69 0.76
CA PHE A 136 -12.47 1.41 1.47
C PHE A 136 -13.34 0.35 0.77
N PRO A 137 -12.99 -0.95 0.76
CA PRO A 137 -13.84 -1.98 0.17
C PRO A 137 -15.17 -2.16 0.91
N GLU A 138 -16.09 -2.91 0.30
CA GLU A 138 -17.26 -3.44 1.00
C GLU A 138 -16.87 -4.17 2.31
N ASP A 139 -17.76 -4.15 3.30
CA ASP A 139 -17.60 -4.77 4.61
C ASP A 139 -16.55 -4.13 5.55
N SER A 140 -15.89 -3.05 5.15
CA SER A 140 -15.17 -2.18 6.08
C SER A 140 -16.14 -1.56 7.09
N MET A 141 -15.91 -1.76 8.38
CA MET A 141 -16.90 -1.45 9.42
C MET A 141 -16.70 -0.05 9.99
N VAL A 142 -17.62 0.86 9.70
CA VAL A 142 -17.63 2.23 10.21
C VAL A 142 -18.33 2.28 11.55
N LEU A 143 -17.74 2.98 12.52
CA LEU A 143 -18.34 3.14 13.85
C LEU A 143 -19.42 4.22 13.84
N THR A 144 -20.68 3.79 13.86
CA THR A 144 -21.88 4.64 13.92
C THR A 144 -22.51 4.65 15.32
N GLU A 145 -23.52 5.49 15.56
CA GLU A 145 -24.28 5.51 16.82
C GLU A 145 -24.97 4.18 17.15
N ASP A 146 -25.37 3.42 16.12
CA ASP A 146 -25.98 2.10 16.27
C ASP A 146 -24.94 0.97 16.41
N GLY A 147 -23.66 1.33 16.40
CA GLY A 147 -22.52 0.42 16.46
C GLY A 147 -21.77 0.32 15.13
N PRO A 148 -20.85 -0.65 14.98
CA PRO A 148 -20.15 -0.85 13.71
C PRO A 148 -21.11 -1.29 12.60
N VAL A 149 -21.13 -0.56 11.48
CA VAL A 149 -21.97 -0.79 10.30
C VAL A 149 -21.07 -0.92 9.06
N PRO A 150 -21.33 -1.84 8.13
CA PRO A 150 -20.59 -1.93 6.87
C PRO A 150 -20.64 -0.60 6.11
N ILE A 151 -19.52 -0.15 5.54
CA ILE A 151 -19.41 1.18 4.91
C ILE A 151 -20.43 1.37 3.78
N GLN A 152 -20.76 0.31 3.04
CA GLN A 152 -21.74 0.33 1.97
C GLN A 152 -23.19 0.55 2.46
N ASP A 153 -23.46 0.26 3.73
CA ASP A 153 -24.78 0.40 4.36
C ASP A 153 -24.90 1.72 5.16
N VAL A 154 -23.87 2.56 5.19
CA VAL A 154 -23.91 3.84 5.90
C VAL A 154 -24.62 4.88 5.03
N GLU A 155 -25.75 5.39 5.53
CA GLU A 155 -26.56 6.39 4.82
C GLU A 155 -26.24 7.83 5.25
N VAL A 156 -26.52 8.79 4.37
CA VAL A 156 -26.50 10.23 4.71
C VAL A 156 -27.46 10.50 5.88
N GLY A 157 -27.00 11.27 6.86
CA GLY A 157 -27.66 11.54 8.15
C GLY A 157 -27.19 10.61 9.28
N THR A 158 -26.50 9.51 8.97
CA THR A 158 -25.94 8.62 10.00
C THR A 158 -24.83 9.34 10.78
N ARG A 159 -24.83 9.26 12.11
CA ARG A 159 -23.77 9.85 12.93
C ARG A 159 -22.62 8.87 13.16
N VAL A 160 -21.39 9.32 12.90
CA VAL A 160 -20.15 8.54 13.03
C VAL A 160 -19.16 9.18 14.00
N LEU A 161 -18.28 8.35 14.60
CA LEU A 161 -17.27 8.82 15.54
C LEU A 161 -16.03 9.37 14.82
N THR A 162 -15.59 10.57 15.21
CA THR A 162 -14.46 11.27 14.61
C THR A 162 -13.17 11.12 15.42
N HIS A 163 -12.04 11.53 14.83
CA HIS A 163 -10.72 11.57 15.49
C HIS A 163 -10.67 12.45 16.74
N LYS A 164 -11.59 13.41 16.91
CA LYS A 164 -11.71 14.25 18.12
C LYS A 164 -12.63 13.62 19.17
N GLY A 165 -13.14 12.41 18.94
CA GLY A 165 -14.09 11.73 19.83
C GLY A 165 -15.47 12.40 19.84
N ARG A 166 -15.89 13.00 18.71
CA ARG A 166 -17.20 13.64 18.54
C ARG A 166 -18.07 12.80 17.60
N TRP A 167 -19.39 12.88 17.77
CA TRP A 167 -20.36 12.23 16.88
C TRP A 167 -20.87 13.23 15.85
N LYS A 168 -20.58 12.99 14.57
CA LYS A 168 -20.87 13.90 13.45
C LYS A 168 -21.63 13.21 12.34
N GLU A 169 -22.50 13.96 11.66
CA GLU A 169 -23.36 13.43 10.60
C GLU A 169 -22.55 13.14 9.33
N VAL A 170 -22.86 12.01 8.69
CA VAL A 170 -22.49 11.71 7.31
C VAL A 170 -23.39 12.54 6.41
N ILE A 171 -22.79 13.22 5.46
CA ILE A 171 -23.40 14.24 4.59
C ILE A 171 -23.25 13.88 3.11
N GLY A 172 -22.46 12.84 2.80
CA GLY A 172 -22.31 12.30 1.45
C GLY A 172 -21.66 10.91 1.46
N THR A 173 -21.90 10.15 0.40
CA THR A 173 -21.36 8.80 0.19
C THR A 173 -20.97 8.62 -1.28
N THR A 174 -19.81 8.03 -1.55
CA THR A 174 -19.34 7.78 -2.93
C THR A 174 -18.89 6.32 -3.08
N GLN A 175 -18.91 5.80 -4.32
CA GLN A 175 -18.40 4.45 -4.64
C GLN A 175 -17.77 4.39 -6.04
N ARG A 176 -16.80 3.50 -6.25
CA ARG A 176 -16.20 3.18 -7.57
C ARG A 176 -15.42 1.86 -7.54
N GLU A 177 -14.84 1.46 -8.67
CA GLU A 177 -13.89 0.33 -8.75
C GLU A 177 -12.44 0.80 -8.60
N ASP A 178 -11.66 0.18 -7.71
CA ASP A 178 -10.24 0.49 -7.55
C ASP A 178 -9.39 -0.66 -6.97
N LYS A 179 -8.06 -0.52 -7.08
CA LYS A 179 -7.11 -1.44 -6.45
C LYS A 179 -6.92 -1.08 -4.97
N THR A 180 -6.86 -2.09 -4.11
CA THR A 180 -6.71 -1.91 -2.66
C THR A 180 -5.35 -2.42 -2.15
N VAL A 181 -5.00 -1.99 -0.94
CA VAL A 181 -3.91 -2.46 -0.11
C VAL A 181 -4.46 -2.80 1.27
N THR A 182 -3.92 -3.85 1.88
CA THR A 182 -4.22 -4.26 3.25
C THR A 182 -3.12 -3.80 4.19
N ILE A 183 -3.46 -3.02 5.20
CA ILE A 183 -2.53 -2.54 6.24
C ILE A 183 -2.75 -3.34 7.53
N SER A 184 -1.65 -3.73 8.18
CA SER A 184 -1.65 -4.43 9.45
C SER A 184 -0.85 -3.67 10.49
N GLY A 185 -1.49 -3.30 11.59
CA GLY A 185 -0.86 -2.82 12.81
C GLY A 185 -0.85 -3.88 13.91
N ARG A 186 -0.17 -3.59 15.02
CA ARG A 186 -0.14 -4.54 16.16
C ARG A 186 -1.50 -4.76 16.83
N SER A 187 -2.38 -3.77 16.79
CA SER A 187 -3.73 -3.81 17.39
C SER A 187 -4.83 -4.24 16.41
N ASN A 188 -4.65 -4.01 15.11
CA ASN A 188 -5.63 -4.29 14.06
C ASN A 188 -4.88 -4.93 12.89
N ARG A 189 -5.09 -6.22 12.62
CA ARG A 189 -4.31 -6.96 11.60
C ARG A 189 -5.03 -7.17 10.26
N LEU A 190 -5.89 -6.24 9.87
CA LEU A 190 -6.42 -6.14 8.50
C LEU A 190 -7.24 -4.84 8.38
N VAL A 191 -6.70 -3.80 7.75
CA VAL A 191 -7.49 -2.65 7.26
C VAL A 191 -7.22 -2.53 5.78
N GLU A 192 -8.20 -2.86 4.96
CA GLU A 192 -8.09 -2.80 3.51
C GLU A 192 -8.61 -1.45 3.00
N CYS A 193 -7.90 -0.80 2.09
CA CYS A 193 -8.25 0.52 1.54
C CYS A 193 -7.46 0.81 0.25
N THR A 194 -7.78 1.88 -0.47
CA THR A 194 -6.94 2.34 -1.59
C THR A 194 -5.54 2.77 -1.11
N PRO A 195 -4.46 2.59 -1.89
CA PRO A 195 -3.08 2.95 -1.50
C PRO A 195 -2.88 4.39 -1.02
N ASP A 196 -3.73 5.31 -1.46
CA ASP A 196 -3.64 6.72 -1.13
C ASP A 196 -4.58 7.12 0.03
N HIS A 197 -5.28 6.17 0.66
CA HIS A 197 -6.18 6.47 1.77
C HIS A 197 -5.41 6.90 3.03
N HIS A 198 -5.84 7.98 3.67
CA HIS A 198 -5.11 8.59 4.78
C HIS A 198 -5.58 8.14 6.15
N PHE A 199 -4.64 7.80 7.01
CA PHE A 199 -4.90 7.48 8.41
C PHE A 199 -4.26 8.51 9.33
N TYR A 200 -4.88 8.72 10.49
CA TYR A 200 -4.32 9.59 11.52
C TYR A 200 -3.14 8.89 12.18
N ALA A 201 -1.92 9.39 11.94
CA ALA A 201 -0.68 8.73 12.31
C ALA A 201 0.40 9.69 12.82
N ARG A 202 1.42 9.11 13.48
CA ARG A 202 2.62 9.81 13.98
C ARG A 202 3.87 9.00 13.69
N GLU A 203 4.97 9.68 13.39
CA GLU A 203 6.29 9.08 13.20
C GLU A 203 7.12 9.20 14.50
N ILE A 204 8.10 8.32 14.69
CA ILE A 204 9.13 8.50 15.72
C ILE A 204 10.19 9.49 15.20
N GLU A 205 10.33 10.65 15.84
CA GLU A 205 11.35 11.66 15.49
C GLU A 205 12.72 11.39 16.13
N ALA A 206 12.73 10.83 17.35
CA ALA A 206 13.96 10.49 18.05
C ALA A 206 13.75 9.36 19.04
N ASP A 207 14.66 8.40 19.08
CA ASP A 207 14.71 7.37 20.13
C ASP A 207 16.06 7.46 20.84
N CYS A 208 16.06 7.89 22.11
CA CYS A 208 17.28 8.02 22.90
C CYS A 208 17.28 7.14 24.15
N TRP A 209 18.46 6.60 24.48
CA TRP A 209 18.63 5.76 25.65
C TRP A 209 18.54 6.60 26.93
N GLY A 210 17.45 6.45 27.68
CA GLY A 210 17.23 7.14 28.95
C GLY A 210 18.13 6.60 30.05
N GLY A 211 19.36 7.14 30.17
CA GLY A 211 20.40 6.65 31.08
C GLY A 211 20.03 6.54 32.57
N LYS A 212 18.90 7.12 33.02
CA LYS A 212 18.36 6.98 34.39
C LYS A 212 17.12 6.07 34.50
N SER A 213 16.38 5.83 33.42
CA SER A 213 15.17 4.99 33.40
C SER A 213 15.44 3.56 32.93
N GLY A 214 16.55 3.32 32.22
CA GLY A 214 16.85 2.01 31.63
C GLY A 214 15.88 1.60 30.52
N ARG A 215 15.09 2.56 30.00
CA ARG A 215 14.15 2.38 28.88
C ARG A 215 14.49 3.38 27.77
N HIS A 216 14.14 3.02 26.54
CA HIS A 216 14.14 3.92 25.39
C HIS A 216 13.12 5.05 25.61
N VAL A 217 13.50 6.29 25.32
CA VAL A 217 12.61 7.45 25.33
C VAL A 217 12.37 7.84 23.88
N GLN A 218 11.14 7.61 23.41
CA GLN A 218 10.70 7.92 22.06
C GLN A 218 10.05 9.30 22.05
N ALA A 219 10.53 10.18 21.17
CA ALA A 219 9.88 11.42 20.80
C ALA A 219 9.10 11.16 19.50
N PHE A 220 7.83 11.51 19.50
CA PHE A 220 6.93 11.37 18.35
C PHE A 220 6.71 12.72 17.67
N SER A 221 6.51 12.69 16.36
CA SER A 221 6.06 13.86 15.60
C SER A 221 4.67 14.30 16.04
N GLU A 222 4.26 15.50 15.64
CA GLU A 222 2.86 15.90 15.71
C GLU A 222 1.98 14.95 14.88
N PRO A 223 0.71 14.68 15.27
CA PRO A 223 -0.14 13.82 14.48
C PRO A 223 -0.47 14.45 13.13
N GLU A 224 -0.47 13.61 12.12
CA GLU A 224 -0.74 14.00 10.75
C GLU A 224 -1.52 12.92 10.01
N TRP A 225 -2.03 13.27 8.83
CA TRP A 225 -2.71 12.34 7.95
C TRP A 225 -1.67 11.74 7.01
N VAL A 226 -1.49 10.42 7.05
CA VAL A 226 -0.46 9.71 6.27
C VAL A 226 -1.12 8.70 5.31
N PRO A 227 -0.75 8.67 4.02
CA PRO A 227 -1.28 7.69 3.08
C PRO A 227 -0.96 6.25 3.48
N ALA A 228 -1.86 5.33 3.14
CA ALA A 228 -1.74 3.90 3.38
C ALA A 228 -0.42 3.30 2.85
N SER A 229 0.02 3.77 1.68
CA SER A 229 1.28 3.38 1.03
C SER A 229 2.54 3.86 1.75
N GLU A 230 2.44 4.84 2.65
CA GLU A 230 3.58 5.43 3.38
C GLU A 230 3.67 4.99 4.85
N LEU A 231 2.61 4.39 5.42
CA LEU A 231 2.54 4.00 6.83
C LEU A 231 3.53 2.89 7.26
N VAL A 232 4.16 2.20 6.31
CA VAL A 232 5.13 1.13 6.61
C VAL A 232 6.55 1.62 6.34
N PRO A 233 7.42 1.68 7.37
CA PRO A 233 8.81 2.10 7.19
C PRO A 233 9.57 1.14 6.27
N GLU A 234 10.42 1.70 5.41
CA GLU A 234 11.33 0.97 4.52
C GLU A 234 12.29 0.11 5.35
N HIS A 235 12.09 -1.21 5.33
CA HIS A 235 12.99 -2.27 5.83
C HIS A 235 13.53 -2.15 7.28
N GLU A 236 13.43 -3.24 8.05
CA GLU A 236 14.20 -3.42 9.30
C GLU A 236 15.69 -3.71 8.97
N THR A 237 16.39 -2.73 8.39
CA THR A 237 17.76 -2.89 7.87
C THR A 237 18.93 -2.40 8.74
N THR A 238 18.68 -1.96 9.98
CA THR A 238 19.73 -1.83 11.02
C THR A 238 19.12 -1.83 12.44
N TYR A 239 19.97 -1.97 13.49
CA TYR A 239 19.54 -1.75 14.88
C TYR A 239 18.99 -0.33 15.07
N GLN A 240 19.42 0.66 14.28
CA GLN A 240 18.91 2.04 14.29
C GLN A 240 17.57 2.20 13.54
N GLU A 241 17.31 1.44 12.48
CA GLU A 241 16.06 1.49 11.70
C GLU A 241 14.87 0.75 12.36
N ARG A 242 15.12 -0.10 13.36
CA ARG A 242 14.04 -0.65 14.22
C ARG A 242 13.18 0.43 14.88
N TYR A 243 13.69 1.67 14.93
CA TYR A 243 13.10 2.81 15.60
C TYR A 243 12.39 3.80 14.67
N ASN A 244 12.43 3.62 13.34
CA ASN A 244 11.61 4.41 12.41
C ASN A 244 10.32 3.65 12.11
N GLY A 245 9.16 4.28 12.27
CA GLY A 245 7.88 3.68 11.92
C GLY A 245 6.69 4.51 12.37
N TYR A 246 5.58 4.38 11.64
CA TYR A 246 4.35 5.08 11.95
C TYR A 246 3.51 4.34 12.97
N PHE A 247 2.79 5.13 13.78
CA PHE A 247 1.77 4.67 14.70
C PHE A 247 0.47 5.30 14.26
N TRP A 248 -0.55 4.48 13.99
CA TRP A 248 -1.89 4.99 13.69
C TRP A 248 -2.72 5.13 14.97
N ALA A 249 -3.78 5.91 14.89
CA ALA A 249 -4.68 6.15 16.01
C ALA A 249 -5.88 5.18 16.05
N THR A 250 -6.21 4.73 17.25
CA THR A 250 -7.45 4.05 17.61
C THR A 250 -8.13 4.86 18.72
N PRO A 251 -9.42 5.22 18.60
CA PRO A 251 -10.09 6.08 19.58
C PRO A 251 -10.18 5.43 20.96
N GLN A 252 -9.90 6.21 22.00
CA GLN A 252 -10.23 5.91 23.40
C GLN A 252 -11.29 6.86 23.98
N SER A 253 -11.48 8.01 23.34
CA SER A 253 -12.57 8.94 23.62
C SER A 253 -13.72 8.71 22.63
N PHE A 254 -14.91 8.44 23.17
CA PHE A 254 -16.12 8.10 22.40
C PHE A 254 -17.25 9.12 22.58
N GLY A 255 -16.93 10.34 23.01
CA GLY A 255 -17.93 11.41 23.14
C GLY A 255 -19.09 11.05 24.07
N SER A 256 -18.83 10.35 25.18
CA SER A 256 -19.84 9.75 26.07
C SER A 256 -20.98 10.67 26.52
N GLY A 257 -20.74 11.99 26.60
CA GLY A 257 -21.77 12.98 26.94
C GLY A 257 -22.75 13.33 25.80
N GLN A 258 -22.56 12.79 24.59
CA GLN A 258 -23.37 13.07 23.40
C GLN A 258 -24.35 11.93 23.08
N LEU A 259 -24.26 10.81 23.79
CA LEU A 259 -24.99 9.58 23.50
C LEU A 259 -26.16 9.41 24.47
N GLU A 260 -27.36 9.25 23.93
CA GLU A 260 -28.56 9.00 24.74
C GLU A 260 -28.61 7.52 25.15
N ILE A 261 -28.57 7.26 26.46
CA ILE A 261 -28.67 5.90 26.99
C ILE A 261 -30.15 5.51 27.05
N PRO A 262 -30.59 4.45 26.34
CA PRO A 262 -31.99 4.05 26.33
C PRO A 262 -32.45 3.64 27.72
N SER A 263 -33.74 3.85 28.00
CA SER A 263 -34.34 3.41 29.25
C SER A 263 -34.25 1.89 29.36
N LYS A 264 -33.74 1.40 30.49
CA LYS A 264 -33.80 -0.03 30.85
C LYS A 264 -35.24 -0.56 30.77
N PRO A 265 -35.45 -1.87 30.57
CA PRO A 265 -36.79 -2.46 30.63
C PRO A 265 -37.49 -2.13 31.97
N ASP A 266 -38.80 -1.84 31.91
CA ASP A 266 -39.59 -1.42 33.07
C ASP A 266 -39.46 -2.34 34.28
N ARG A 267 -39.36 -3.66 34.04
CA ARG A 267 -39.23 -4.65 35.11
C ARG A 267 -37.92 -4.56 35.89
N ILE A 268 -36.85 -4.12 35.24
CA ILE A 268 -35.52 -4.08 35.83
C ILE A 268 -35.51 -2.86 36.75
N LYS A 269 -35.35 -3.05 38.06
CA LYS A 269 -35.36 -1.90 38.99
C LYS A 269 -34.09 -1.06 38.90
N LYS A 270 -32.94 -1.72 38.75
CA LYS A 270 -31.61 -1.10 38.63
C LYS A 270 -30.83 -1.78 37.53
N ALA A 271 -30.19 -0.99 36.67
CA ALA A 271 -29.24 -1.47 35.67
C ALA A 271 -27.82 -1.33 36.23
N ASP A 272 -27.55 -2.09 37.31
CA ASP A 272 -26.26 -2.11 38.02
C ASP A 272 -25.27 -3.09 37.35
N GLU A 273 -24.12 -3.34 37.98
CA GLU A 273 -23.07 -4.21 37.44
C GLU A 273 -23.60 -5.62 37.12
N SER A 274 -24.49 -6.19 37.94
CA SER A 274 -25.04 -7.53 37.72
C SER A 274 -25.92 -7.57 36.47
N PHE A 275 -26.70 -6.52 36.21
CA PHE A 275 -27.46 -6.39 34.95
C PHE A 275 -26.54 -6.33 33.72
N TRP A 276 -25.51 -5.49 33.75
CA TRP A 276 -24.60 -5.35 32.60
C TRP A 276 -23.76 -6.60 32.36
N ARG A 277 -23.37 -7.31 33.42
CA ARG A 277 -22.75 -8.64 33.30
C ARG A 277 -23.67 -9.66 32.63
N MET A 278 -24.97 -9.65 32.94
CA MET A 278 -25.96 -10.47 32.25
C MET A 278 -26.06 -10.09 30.76
N VAL A 279 -26.00 -8.82 30.40
CA VAL A 279 -25.96 -8.38 28.98
C VAL A 279 -24.72 -8.93 28.27
N GLY A 280 -23.55 -8.90 28.93
CA GLY A 280 -22.33 -9.54 28.42
C GLY A 280 -22.49 -11.03 28.16
N LEU A 281 -23.11 -11.76 29.09
CA LEU A 281 -23.41 -13.18 28.94
C LEU A 281 -24.40 -13.45 27.79
N TRP A 282 -25.38 -12.56 27.60
CA TRP A 282 -26.29 -12.62 26.45
C TRP A 282 -25.55 -12.46 25.12
N LEU A 283 -24.60 -11.55 25.05
CA LEU A 283 -23.83 -11.28 23.83
C LEU A 283 -23.05 -12.51 23.36
N GLY A 284 -22.43 -13.27 24.27
CA GLY A 284 -21.78 -14.53 23.91
C GLY A 284 -22.77 -15.68 23.75
N ASP A 285 -23.33 -16.16 24.87
CA ASP A 285 -24.03 -17.44 24.98
C ASP A 285 -25.58 -17.32 24.95
N GLY A 286 -26.12 -16.15 24.59
CA GLY A 286 -27.55 -15.86 24.60
C GLY A 286 -28.31 -16.17 23.31
N TRP A 287 -29.54 -16.69 23.42
CA TRP A 287 -30.50 -16.80 22.30
C TRP A 287 -31.98 -16.74 22.73
N PHE A 288 -32.87 -16.36 21.80
CA PHE A 288 -34.32 -16.26 22.07
C PHE A 288 -35.07 -17.59 22.00
N HIS A 289 -36.19 -17.66 22.71
CA HIS A 289 -37.14 -18.78 22.62
C HIS A 289 -37.86 -18.79 21.26
N LYS A 290 -37.69 -19.84 20.44
CA LYS A 290 -38.47 -20.02 19.21
C LYS A 290 -39.82 -20.68 19.51
N ARG A 291 -40.93 -20.01 19.18
CA ARG A 291 -42.23 -20.66 18.91
C ARG A 291 -42.46 -20.66 17.39
N ASN A 292 -43.34 -21.54 16.90
CA ASN A 292 -43.74 -21.61 15.48
C ASN A 292 -44.57 -20.38 15.00
N ARG A 293 -44.29 -19.16 15.48
CA ARG A 293 -44.95 -17.93 15.03
C ARG A 293 -43.91 -16.82 14.80
N PRO A 294 -44.03 -16.03 13.72
CA PRO A 294 -43.21 -14.85 13.50
C PRO A 294 -43.67 -13.74 14.45
N ASP A 295 -42.78 -13.38 15.38
CA ASP A 295 -42.86 -12.34 16.42
C ASP A 295 -43.97 -12.40 17.50
N PRO A 296 -43.69 -11.89 18.73
CA PRO A 296 -42.41 -11.43 19.28
C PRO A 296 -41.68 -12.44 20.20
N PRO A 297 -40.37 -12.23 20.53
CA PRO A 297 -39.62 -13.14 21.41
C PRO A 297 -40.28 -13.28 22.78
N HIS A 298 -40.49 -14.52 23.20
CA HIS A 298 -41.27 -14.85 24.41
C HIS A 298 -40.43 -14.95 25.68
N GLY A 299 -39.11 -14.81 25.56
CA GLY A 299 -38.14 -15.04 26.60
C GLY A 299 -36.76 -15.28 25.99
N LEU A 300 -35.75 -15.32 26.86
CA LEU A 300 -34.36 -15.50 26.47
C LEU A 300 -33.73 -16.66 27.25
N ARG A 301 -32.70 -17.25 26.66
CA ARG A 301 -31.88 -18.31 27.25
C ARG A 301 -30.42 -17.91 27.21
N ILE A 302 -29.70 -18.25 28.28
CA ILE A 302 -28.24 -18.09 28.38
C ILE A 302 -27.65 -19.44 28.80
N ALA A 303 -26.61 -19.88 28.11
CA ALA A 303 -25.87 -21.08 28.47
C ALA A 303 -24.69 -20.77 29.41
N GLY A 304 -24.25 -21.77 30.17
CA GLY A 304 -23.00 -21.69 30.92
C GLY A 304 -22.52 -23.04 31.44
N LYS A 305 -21.21 -23.12 31.74
CA LYS A 305 -20.53 -24.37 32.15
C LYS A 305 -20.43 -24.56 33.67
N ASN A 306 -20.78 -23.56 34.47
CA ASN A 306 -20.69 -23.60 35.93
C ASN A 306 -22.04 -23.31 36.60
N THR A 307 -22.26 -23.88 37.79
CA THR A 307 -23.43 -23.62 38.64
C THR A 307 -23.44 -22.22 39.24
N VAL A 308 -22.27 -21.56 39.38
CA VAL A 308 -22.13 -20.18 39.87
C VAL A 308 -22.91 -19.17 39.00
N LEU A 309 -23.12 -19.49 37.72
CA LEU A 309 -23.88 -18.64 36.81
C LEU A 309 -25.33 -18.42 37.29
N GLN A 310 -25.91 -19.38 38.02
CA GLN A 310 -27.26 -19.23 38.56
C GLN A 310 -27.32 -18.10 39.58
N ASP A 311 -26.41 -18.10 40.55
CA ASP A 311 -26.37 -17.11 41.63
C ASP A 311 -26.18 -15.70 41.05
N GLN A 312 -25.29 -15.55 40.06
CA GLN A 312 -25.05 -14.29 39.36
C GLN A 312 -26.28 -13.78 38.56
N LEU A 313 -27.05 -14.68 37.95
CA LEU A 313 -28.27 -14.30 37.22
C LEU A 313 -29.42 -13.95 38.18
N GLU A 314 -29.47 -14.57 39.36
CA GLU A 314 -30.45 -14.29 40.41
C GLU A 314 -30.16 -12.97 41.17
N GLU A 315 -28.94 -12.44 41.10
CA GLU A 315 -28.61 -11.09 41.58
C GLU A 315 -29.36 -9.98 40.82
N VAL A 316 -29.76 -10.23 39.57
CA VAL A 316 -30.54 -9.27 38.79
C VAL A 316 -31.98 -9.26 39.32
N GLU A 317 -32.28 -8.26 40.15
CA GLU A 317 -33.58 -8.15 40.82
C GLU A 317 -34.75 -8.20 39.81
N TYR A 318 -35.84 -8.86 40.19
CA TYR A 318 -37.09 -8.97 39.40
C TYR A 318 -37.01 -9.79 38.12
N LEU A 319 -35.93 -10.58 37.96
CA LEU A 319 -35.86 -11.69 37.02
C LEU A 319 -35.94 -13.03 37.75
N SER A 320 -36.71 -13.95 37.18
CA SER A 320 -36.75 -15.35 37.60
C SER A 320 -36.16 -16.23 36.52
N TRP A 321 -35.25 -17.12 36.90
CA TRP A 321 -34.55 -18.01 36.00
C TRP A 321 -34.93 -19.46 36.25
N ASN A 322 -35.32 -20.17 35.20
CA ASN A 322 -35.51 -21.61 35.23
C ASN A 322 -34.24 -22.29 34.71
N LYS A 323 -33.63 -23.14 35.52
CA LYS A 323 -32.45 -23.92 35.13
C LYS A 323 -32.85 -25.23 34.48
N GLN A 324 -32.29 -25.51 33.30
CA GLN A 324 -32.39 -26.78 32.61
C GLN A 324 -30.99 -27.40 32.41
N THR A 325 -30.85 -28.68 32.74
CA THR A 325 -29.58 -29.40 32.61
C THR A 325 -29.54 -30.18 31.30
N ARG A 326 -28.54 -29.93 30.44
CA ARG A 326 -28.26 -30.80 29.28
C ARG A 326 -27.25 -31.88 29.65
N LYS A 327 -27.75 -33.10 29.88
CA LYS A 327 -26.95 -34.25 30.36
C LYS A 327 -25.80 -34.69 29.43
N GLN A 328 -25.80 -34.30 28.16
CA GLN A 328 -24.79 -34.76 27.17
C GLN A 328 -23.51 -33.90 27.13
N THR A 329 -23.57 -32.63 27.53
CA THR A 329 -22.42 -31.68 27.38
C THR A 329 -21.96 -31.07 28.70
N GLY A 330 -22.64 -31.35 29.82
CA GLY A 330 -22.36 -30.69 31.10
C GLY A 330 -22.75 -29.20 31.15
N THR A 331 -23.45 -28.70 30.13
CA THR A 331 -23.89 -27.31 30.03
C THR A 331 -25.23 -27.09 30.75
N TYR A 332 -25.31 -26.01 31.53
CA TYR A 332 -26.56 -25.52 32.10
C TYR A 332 -27.16 -24.45 31.19
N VAL A 333 -28.47 -24.51 30.99
CA VAL A 333 -29.22 -23.49 30.25
C VAL A 333 -30.18 -22.81 31.22
N TYR A 334 -30.08 -21.49 31.31
CA TYR A 334 -30.92 -20.66 32.17
C TYR A 334 -31.94 -19.93 31.30
N GLU A 335 -33.22 -20.06 31.60
CA GLU A 335 -34.32 -19.50 30.80
C GLU A 335 -35.16 -18.53 31.63
N THR A 336 -35.46 -17.37 31.06
CA THR A 336 -36.45 -16.42 31.61
C THR A 336 -37.50 -16.06 30.57
N THR A 337 -38.74 -15.85 31.01
CA THR A 337 -39.89 -15.49 30.16
C THR A 337 -40.16 -13.97 30.14
N ALA A 338 -39.17 -13.18 30.55
CA ALA A 338 -39.21 -11.72 30.54
C ALA A 338 -39.23 -11.19 29.09
N LYS A 339 -40.44 -10.98 28.55
CA LYS A 339 -40.64 -10.57 27.17
C LYS A 339 -40.07 -9.18 26.88
N ASP A 340 -40.40 -8.20 27.71
CA ASP A 340 -39.89 -6.83 27.65
C ASP A 340 -38.35 -6.77 27.64
N LEU A 341 -37.68 -7.57 28.49
CA LEU A 341 -36.22 -7.70 28.45
C LEU A 341 -35.74 -8.31 27.11
N ALA A 342 -36.42 -9.35 26.62
CA ALA A 342 -36.06 -9.98 25.36
C ALA A 342 -36.24 -9.04 24.15
N HIS A 343 -37.28 -8.21 24.12
CA HIS A 343 -37.47 -7.20 23.08
C HIS A 343 -36.37 -6.15 23.15
N TRP A 344 -36.12 -5.61 24.34
CA TRP A 344 -35.10 -4.59 24.56
C TRP A 344 -33.70 -5.07 24.15
N LEU A 345 -33.34 -6.32 24.48
CA LEU A 345 -32.07 -6.90 24.02
C LEU A 345 -32.02 -7.11 22.51
N LYS A 346 -33.12 -7.56 21.89
CA LYS A 346 -33.18 -7.71 20.42
C LYS A 346 -33.03 -6.38 19.71
N GLU A 347 -33.71 -5.35 20.21
CA GLU A 347 -33.72 -4.00 19.66
C GLU A 347 -32.35 -3.34 19.73
N HIS A 348 -31.63 -3.49 20.85
CA HIS A 348 -30.37 -2.77 21.05
C HIS A 348 -29.10 -3.58 20.80
N PHE A 349 -29.12 -4.90 20.98
CA PHE A 349 -27.95 -5.76 20.88
C PHE A 349 -28.07 -6.83 19.79
N GLY A 350 -29.20 -6.87 19.08
CA GLY A 350 -29.44 -7.77 17.96
C GLY A 350 -29.77 -9.21 18.36
N GLU A 351 -29.79 -10.09 17.35
CA GLU A 351 -30.13 -11.50 17.51
C GLU A 351 -29.27 -12.45 16.66
N TYR A 352 -29.20 -13.72 17.10
CA TYR A 352 -28.31 -14.75 16.55
C TYR A 352 -26.82 -14.40 16.65
N ALA A 353 -25.92 -15.35 16.39
CA ALA A 353 -24.49 -15.13 16.61
C ALA A 353 -23.90 -14.06 15.66
N GLY A 354 -24.37 -14.01 14.40
CA GLY A 354 -23.89 -13.07 13.39
C GLY A 354 -24.50 -11.67 13.47
N GLY A 355 -25.72 -11.53 14.01
CA GLY A 355 -26.47 -10.26 14.04
C GLY A 355 -26.40 -9.51 15.37
N LYS A 356 -25.52 -9.93 16.29
CA LYS A 356 -25.28 -9.20 17.54
C LYS A 356 -24.27 -8.07 17.31
N THR A 357 -24.44 -6.97 18.04
CA THR A 357 -23.59 -5.77 17.97
C THR A 357 -23.49 -5.07 19.33
N ILE A 358 -22.61 -4.07 19.43
CA ILE A 358 -22.53 -3.13 20.55
C ILE A 358 -22.92 -1.73 20.04
N PRO A 359 -24.05 -1.16 20.48
CA PRO A 359 -24.44 0.19 20.11
C PRO A 359 -23.58 1.23 20.84
N ALA A 360 -23.41 2.41 20.24
CA ALA A 360 -22.44 3.39 20.72
C ALA A 360 -22.75 3.94 22.12
N TRP A 361 -24.04 4.05 22.48
CA TRP A 361 -24.45 4.52 23.81
C TRP A 361 -23.86 3.67 24.96
N VAL A 362 -23.42 2.44 24.70
CA VAL A 362 -22.67 1.62 25.67
C VAL A 362 -21.38 2.30 26.12
N PHE A 363 -20.71 3.06 25.25
CA PHE A 363 -19.50 3.82 25.59
C PHE A 363 -19.80 4.97 26.58
N GLY A 364 -21.06 5.42 26.63
CA GLY A 364 -21.57 6.40 27.58
C GLY A 364 -21.83 5.86 28.99
N LEU A 365 -21.86 4.54 29.17
CA LEU A 365 -22.12 3.93 30.47
C LEU A 365 -20.97 4.19 31.46
N PRO A 366 -21.25 4.25 32.78
CA PRO A 366 -20.23 4.23 33.82
C PRO A 366 -19.18 3.14 33.59
N GLU A 367 -17.93 3.43 33.94
CA GLU A 367 -16.80 2.50 33.73
C GLU A 367 -17.06 1.12 34.36
N SER A 368 -17.66 1.07 35.57
CA SER A 368 -18.00 -0.20 36.22
C SER A 368 -19.00 -1.04 35.43
N TYR A 369 -19.92 -0.40 34.69
CA TYR A 369 -20.95 -1.08 33.89
C TYR A 369 -20.37 -1.61 32.59
N ARG A 370 -19.55 -0.80 31.90
CA ARG A 370 -18.80 -1.24 30.71
C ARG A 370 -17.89 -2.42 31.06
N ARG A 371 -17.19 -2.34 32.20
CA ARG A 371 -16.34 -3.44 32.71
C ARG A 371 -17.16 -4.69 32.99
N ALA A 372 -18.28 -4.57 33.69
CA ALA A 372 -19.15 -5.70 34.00
C ALA A 372 -19.70 -6.38 32.73
N LEU A 373 -20.05 -5.62 31.69
CA LEU A 373 -20.45 -6.14 30.38
C LEU A 373 -19.33 -6.98 29.76
N VAL A 374 -18.10 -6.47 29.69
CA VAL A 374 -16.97 -7.22 29.12
C VAL A 374 -16.64 -8.46 29.95
N GLU A 375 -16.69 -8.38 31.29
CA GLU A 375 -16.50 -9.55 32.16
C GLU A 375 -17.56 -10.64 31.91
N GLY A 376 -18.81 -10.23 31.68
CA GLY A 376 -19.89 -11.16 31.30
C GLY A 376 -19.65 -11.81 29.94
N TYR A 377 -19.20 -11.03 28.96
CA TYR A 377 -18.85 -11.54 27.62
C TYR A 377 -17.66 -12.50 27.67
N GLN A 378 -16.62 -12.16 28.45
CA GLN A 378 -15.49 -13.04 28.74
C GLN A 378 -15.92 -14.36 29.38
N GLN A 379 -16.89 -14.33 30.30
CA GLN A 379 -17.38 -15.54 30.95
C GLN A 379 -18.11 -16.48 29.98
N ALA A 380 -18.76 -15.93 28.95
CA ALA A 380 -19.44 -16.70 27.90
C ALA A 380 -18.43 -17.27 26.89
N ASP A 381 -17.73 -16.39 26.16
CA ASP A 381 -16.91 -16.77 24.99
C ASP A 381 -15.40 -16.56 25.18
N GLY A 382 -14.98 -16.07 26.35
CA GLY A 382 -13.58 -15.81 26.65
C GLY A 382 -12.78 -17.06 27.04
N SER A 383 -11.53 -17.10 26.59
CA SER A 383 -10.49 -18.02 27.03
C SER A 383 -9.31 -17.23 27.59
N VAL A 384 -8.76 -17.70 28.71
CA VAL A 384 -7.61 -17.07 29.38
C VAL A 384 -6.40 -17.99 29.23
N ASP A 385 -5.30 -17.44 28.71
CA ASP A 385 -4.05 -18.18 28.55
C ASP A 385 -3.24 -18.26 29.87
N SER A 386 -2.10 -18.96 29.83
CA SER A 386 -1.21 -19.12 30.99
C SER A 386 -0.59 -17.80 31.50
N HIS A 387 -0.63 -16.74 30.70
CA HIS A 387 -0.09 -15.42 31.03
C HIS A 387 -1.16 -14.43 31.48
N GLY A 388 -2.43 -14.86 31.57
CA GLY A 388 -3.54 -14.01 31.98
C GLY A 388 -4.16 -13.19 30.84
N ARG A 389 -3.73 -13.40 29.58
CA ARG A 389 -4.35 -12.74 28.43
C ARG A 389 -5.66 -13.40 28.10
N VAL A 390 -6.65 -12.58 27.80
CA VAL A 390 -7.99 -12.99 27.45
C VAL A 390 -8.16 -12.93 25.94
N SER A 391 -8.85 -13.90 25.36
CA SER A 391 -9.27 -13.90 23.96
C SER A 391 -10.72 -14.37 23.85
N ALA A 392 -11.53 -13.74 23.00
CA ALA A 392 -12.90 -14.17 22.72
C ALA A 392 -13.16 -14.16 21.21
N THR A 393 -13.76 -15.24 20.69
CA THR A 393 -13.98 -15.43 19.24
C THR A 393 -15.46 -15.32 18.90
N SER A 394 -15.79 -14.48 17.92
CA SER A 394 -17.14 -14.28 17.39
C SER A 394 -17.19 -14.55 15.89
N VAL A 395 -18.37 -14.88 15.38
CA VAL A 395 -18.66 -14.94 13.93
C VAL A 395 -19.16 -13.59 13.40
N SER A 396 -19.47 -12.65 14.29
CA SER A 396 -19.87 -11.28 13.95
C SER A 396 -18.66 -10.34 14.03
N LYS A 397 -18.25 -9.77 12.88
CA LYS A 397 -17.23 -8.71 12.79
C LYS A 397 -17.66 -7.48 13.59
N GLN A 398 -18.95 -7.13 13.50
CA GLN A 398 -19.55 -5.99 14.22
C GLN A 398 -19.42 -6.15 15.74
N LEU A 399 -19.77 -7.32 16.29
CA LEU A 399 -19.63 -7.59 17.72
C LEU A 399 -18.17 -7.58 18.16
N ALA A 400 -17.27 -8.17 17.37
CA ALA A 400 -15.83 -8.19 17.69
C ALA A 400 -15.25 -6.77 17.76
N LEU A 401 -15.54 -5.92 16.77
CA LEU A 401 -15.14 -4.50 16.80
C LEU A 401 -15.82 -3.74 17.94
N GLY A 402 -17.10 -3.98 18.19
CA GLY A 402 -17.83 -3.38 19.31
C GLY A 402 -17.17 -3.68 20.65
N ILE A 403 -16.83 -4.94 20.92
CA ILE A 403 -16.12 -5.34 22.16
C ILE A 403 -14.73 -4.71 22.24
N LYS A 404 -13.99 -4.65 21.12
CA LYS A 404 -12.72 -3.92 21.04
C LYS A 404 -12.91 -2.46 21.44
N HIS A 405 -13.92 -1.76 20.90
CA HIS A 405 -14.20 -0.37 21.26
C HIS A 405 -14.60 -0.20 22.73
N VAL A 406 -15.36 -1.12 23.33
CA VAL A 406 -15.66 -1.07 24.77
C VAL A 406 -14.37 -1.19 25.58
N LEU A 407 -13.47 -2.11 25.22
CA LEU A 407 -12.16 -2.25 25.87
C LEU A 407 -11.32 -0.98 25.73
N GLU A 408 -11.27 -0.39 24.53
CA GLU A 408 -10.56 0.86 24.30
C GLU A 408 -11.13 2.04 25.11
N SER A 409 -12.44 2.09 25.24
CA SER A 409 -13.13 3.09 26.08
C SER A 409 -12.82 2.92 27.59
N LEU A 410 -12.40 1.73 28.02
CA LEU A 410 -11.92 1.43 29.37
C LEU A 410 -10.40 1.67 29.53
N GLY A 411 -9.72 2.14 28.46
CA GLY A 411 -8.27 2.27 28.43
C GLY A 411 -7.52 0.94 28.30
N VAL A 412 -8.23 -0.19 28.14
CA VAL A 412 -7.65 -1.53 28.03
C VAL A 412 -7.24 -1.79 26.58
N ALA A 413 -5.98 -2.14 26.36
CA ALA A 413 -5.48 -2.39 25.00
C ALA A 413 -6.11 -3.65 24.41
N ALA A 414 -6.76 -3.50 23.24
CA ALA A 414 -7.43 -4.59 22.57
C ALA A 414 -6.85 -4.83 21.16
N SER A 415 -6.62 -6.11 20.85
CA SER A 415 -6.14 -6.59 19.56
C SER A 415 -7.25 -7.28 18.80
N LEU A 416 -7.28 -7.10 17.48
CA LEU A 416 -8.13 -7.79 16.53
C LEU A 416 -7.23 -8.37 15.43
N PRO A 417 -6.75 -9.62 15.59
CA PRO A 417 -5.96 -10.31 14.59
C PRO A 417 -6.76 -10.57 13.31
N SER A 418 -6.06 -10.99 12.25
CA SER A 418 -6.67 -11.33 10.96
C SER A 418 -7.73 -12.43 11.17
N PRO A 419 -8.86 -12.35 10.44
CA PRO A 419 -9.93 -13.32 10.57
C PRO A 419 -9.45 -14.73 10.20
N GLN A 420 -10.03 -15.74 10.84
CA GLN A 420 -9.75 -17.14 10.53
C GLN A 420 -10.94 -17.78 9.82
N GLU A 421 -10.68 -18.37 8.66
CA GLU A 421 -11.62 -19.26 7.97
C GLU A 421 -11.58 -20.65 8.59
N LYS A 422 -12.75 -21.20 8.93
CA LYS A 422 -12.86 -22.60 9.35
C LYS A 422 -13.37 -23.44 8.20
N GLU A 423 -12.62 -24.48 7.85
CA GLU A 423 -13.07 -25.57 6.98
C GLU A 423 -14.12 -26.42 7.72
N ASN A 424 -15.35 -25.94 7.74
CA ASN A 424 -16.53 -26.71 8.12
C ASN A 424 -17.56 -26.67 6.97
N GLU A 425 -18.64 -27.46 7.04
CA GLU A 425 -19.65 -27.59 5.96
C GLU A 425 -20.26 -26.25 5.48
N ASN A 426 -20.07 -25.15 6.22
CA ASN A 426 -20.61 -23.82 5.96
C ASN A 426 -19.57 -22.72 5.64
N HIS A 427 -18.25 -23.02 5.56
CA HIS A 427 -17.17 -22.04 5.36
C HIS A 427 -17.35 -20.75 6.19
N GLN A 428 -17.20 -20.85 7.51
CA GLN A 428 -17.50 -19.73 8.41
C GLN A 428 -16.24 -18.95 8.82
N THR A 429 -16.24 -17.64 8.55
CA THR A 429 -15.21 -16.69 9.02
C THR A 429 -15.41 -16.32 10.49
N THR A 430 -14.32 -16.24 11.25
CA THR A 430 -14.34 -15.90 12.68
C THR A 430 -13.35 -14.78 13.02
N TYR A 431 -13.75 -13.93 13.96
CA TYR A 431 -13.00 -12.76 14.43
C TYR A 431 -12.68 -12.93 15.92
N THR A 432 -11.42 -12.75 16.30
CA THR A 432 -10.99 -12.93 17.69
C THR A 432 -10.53 -11.60 18.28
N VAL A 433 -11.08 -11.20 19.42
CA VAL A 433 -10.63 -10.03 20.17
C VAL A 433 -9.74 -10.51 21.31
N GLY A 434 -8.53 -9.96 21.45
CA GLY A 434 -7.59 -10.30 22.52
C GLY A 434 -7.22 -9.09 23.38
N TRP A 435 -7.21 -9.22 24.70
CA TRP A 435 -6.88 -8.15 25.65
C TRP A 435 -6.27 -8.68 26.96
N ASP A 436 -5.78 -7.77 27.80
CA ASP A 436 -5.19 -8.11 29.11
C ASP A 436 -5.64 -7.08 30.15
N TRP A 437 -6.28 -7.55 31.23
CA TRP A 437 -6.78 -6.69 32.32
C TRP A 437 -5.67 -6.15 33.24
N THR A 438 -4.52 -6.80 33.26
CA THR A 438 -3.40 -6.49 34.17
C THR A 438 -2.39 -5.54 33.55
N LEU A 439 -2.33 -5.49 32.22
CA LEU A 439 -1.57 -4.51 31.47
C LEU A 439 -2.34 -3.18 31.40
N SER A 440 -2.41 -2.47 32.53
CA SER A 440 -2.68 -1.02 32.50
C SER A 440 -1.44 -0.33 31.92
N VAL A 441 -1.50 0.05 30.64
CA VAL A 441 -0.49 0.79 29.87
C VAL A 441 0.92 0.72 30.47
N GLU A 442 1.62 -0.40 30.27
CA GLU A 442 3.06 -0.25 30.12
C GLU A 442 3.27 0.26 28.69
N GLU A 443 3.44 1.58 28.57
CA GLU A 443 4.00 2.20 27.36
C GLU A 443 5.20 1.34 26.95
N ASN A 444 5.09 0.76 25.77
CA ASN A 444 6.17 0.00 25.17
C ASN A 444 6.43 0.57 23.79
N ASN A 445 7.53 0.16 23.18
CA ASN A 445 8.01 0.69 21.90
C ASN A 445 7.06 0.40 20.70
N SER A 446 5.85 -0.11 20.94
CA SER A 446 4.87 -0.46 19.89
C SER A 446 3.44 -0.03 20.18
N THR A 447 3.13 0.46 21.39
CA THR A 447 1.80 0.98 21.73
C THR A 447 1.87 1.96 22.91
N PHE A 448 1.20 3.10 22.79
CA PHE A 448 1.01 4.07 23.88
C PHE A 448 -0.36 4.76 23.76
N ALA A 449 -0.74 5.56 24.75
CA ALA A 449 -2.00 6.29 24.79
C ALA A 449 -1.75 7.77 25.08
N GLU A 450 -2.32 8.66 24.26
CA GLU A 450 -2.17 10.11 24.39
C GLU A 450 -3.38 10.80 23.74
N ASP A 451 -3.84 11.92 24.33
CA ASP A 451 -4.92 12.77 23.79
C ASP A 451 -6.22 12.02 23.40
N GLY A 452 -6.58 11.01 24.19
CA GLY A 452 -7.79 10.21 23.94
C GLY A 452 -7.67 9.27 22.73
N GLN A 453 -6.45 9.02 22.26
CA GLN A 453 -6.10 8.07 21.21
C GLN A 453 -5.14 7.01 21.73
N ARG A 454 -5.30 5.78 21.27
CA ARG A 454 -4.29 4.73 21.36
C ARG A 454 -3.49 4.72 20.07
N TRP A 455 -2.19 4.96 20.21
CA TRP A 455 -1.23 4.94 19.12
C TRP A 455 -0.63 3.54 19.03
N THR A 456 -0.78 2.90 17.88
CA THR A 456 -0.26 1.54 17.67
C THR A 456 0.60 1.45 16.43
N ARG A 457 1.77 0.82 16.56
CA ARG A 457 2.72 0.67 15.46
C ARG A 457 2.11 -0.09 14.29
N VAL A 458 2.25 0.48 13.09
CA VAL A 458 1.97 -0.16 11.82
C VAL A 458 3.11 -1.11 11.48
N VAL A 459 2.78 -2.33 11.03
CA VAL A 459 3.74 -3.44 10.91
C VAL A 459 3.96 -3.85 9.46
N LYS A 460 2.92 -3.86 8.64
CA LYS A 460 2.97 -4.42 7.28
C LYS A 460 1.89 -3.82 6.40
N THR A 461 2.14 -3.73 5.09
CA THR A 461 1.11 -3.49 4.07
C THR A 461 1.21 -4.61 3.02
N GLU A 462 0.10 -5.02 2.42
CA GLU A 462 0.07 -6.08 1.41
C GLU A 462 -0.80 -5.59 0.24
N PRO A 463 -0.36 -5.75 -1.03
CA PRO A 463 -1.21 -5.44 -2.17
C PRO A 463 -2.38 -6.42 -2.22
N ALA A 464 -3.58 -5.92 -2.55
CA ALA A 464 -4.73 -6.77 -2.80
C ALA A 464 -4.55 -7.61 -4.08
N LYS A 465 -5.36 -8.66 -4.20
CA LYS A 465 -5.27 -9.62 -5.30
C LYS A 465 -5.94 -9.12 -6.59
N GLU A 466 -7.00 -8.32 -6.49
CA GLU A 466 -7.84 -7.87 -7.61
C GLU A 466 -8.43 -6.46 -7.33
N SER A 467 -8.98 -5.79 -8.36
CA SER A 467 -9.79 -4.57 -8.20
C SER A 467 -11.12 -4.90 -7.53
N THR A 468 -11.62 -4.03 -6.67
CA THR A 468 -12.91 -4.21 -5.98
C THR A 468 -13.70 -2.91 -5.91
N THR A 469 -15.00 -3.01 -5.63
CA THR A 469 -15.84 -1.85 -5.33
C THR A 469 -15.39 -1.25 -4.00
N VAL A 470 -15.05 0.03 -4.04
CA VAL A 470 -14.60 0.80 -2.89
C VAL A 470 -15.53 2.00 -2.66
N TYR A 471 -15.76 2.32 -1.39
CA TYR A 471 -16.70 3.30 -0.86
C TYR A 471 -15.97 4.37 -0.06
N ASP A 472 -16.55 5.56 0.04
CA ASP A 472 -16.10 6.57 0.98
C ASP A 472 -17.25 7.35 1.60
N LEU A 473 -16.99 7.92 2.77
CA LEU A 473 -17.94 8.71 3.54
C LEU A 473 -17.46 10.13 3.70
N THR A 474 -18.40 11.04 3.58
CA THR A 474 -18.20 12.46 3.76
C THR A 474 -18.85 12.85 5.09
N VAL A 475 -18.07 13.33 6.08
CA VAL A 475 -18.50 13.58 7.47
C VAL A 475 -18.36 15.05 7.83
N GLU A 476 -19.36 15.63 8.50
CA GLU A 476 -19.40 17.03 8.96
C GLU A 476 -18.27 17.37 9.97
N ASP A 477 -17.78 18.62 9.94
CA ASP A 477 -16.78 19.28 10.81
C ASP A 477 -15.41 18.64 11.05
N ASP A 478 -15.34 17.38 11.47
CA ASP A 478 -14.06 16.74 11.84
C ASP A 478 -13.44 15.94 10.71
N HIS A 479 -14.23 15.66 9.68
CA HIS A 479 -13.74 15.10 8.42
C HIS A 479 -12.97 13.80 8.57
N SER A 480 -13.38 13.02 9.55
CA SER A 480 -12.81 11.72 9.80
C SER A 480 -13.86 10.82 10.42
N PHE A 481 -13.64 9.54 10.25
CA PHE A 481 -14.47 8.51 10.85
C PHE A 481 -13.58 7.37 11.30
N VAL A 482 -14.15 6.49 12.13
CA VAL A 482 -13.46 5.30 12.61
C VAL A 482 -13.93 4.13 11.78
N VAL A 483 -13.00 3.47 11.09
CA VAL A 483 -13.25 2.33 10.20
C VAL A 483 -12.34 1.16 10.58
N ASP A 484 -12.94 -0.02 10.74
CA ASP A 484 -12.27 -1.24 11.23
C ASP A 484 -11.43 -1.00 12.50
N GLY A 485 -11.87 -0.04 13.32
CA GLY A 485 -11.25 0.35 14.58
C GLY A 485 -10.03 1.24 14.47
N VAL A 486 -9.77 1.87 13.32
CA VAL A 486 -8.69 2.83 13.10
C VAL A 486 -9.28 4.16 12.62
N VAL A 487 -8.64 5.27 12.99
CA VAL A 487 -9.06 6.61 12.55
C VAL A 487 -8.61 6.84 11.11
N ALA A 488 -9.59 7.04 10.23
CA ALA A 488 -9.42 7.31 8.82
C ALA A 488 -10.00 8.68 8.46
N HIS A 489 -9.46 9.28 7.42
CA HIS A 489 -9.93 10.56 6.92
C HIS A 489 -11.05 10.38 5.90
N ASN A 490 -12.00 11.31 5.81
CA ASN A 490 -12.89 11.35 4.65
C ASN A 490 -12.12 11.81 3.39
N SER A 491 -12.67 11.56 2.22
CA SER A 491 -12.21 12.13 0.95
C SER A 491 -13.31 13.02 0.40
N SER A 492 -13.14 14.33 0.51
CA SER A 492 -13.76 15.22 -0.46
C SER A 492 -13.08 16.57 -0.51
N TRP A 493 -13.42 17.31 -1.57
CA TRP A 493 -13.14 18.73 -1.74
C TRP A 493 -14.18 19.55 -0.97
N GLY A 494 -13.74 20.38 -0.01
CA GLY A 494 -14.65 21.28 0.70
C GLY A 494 -13.92 22.42 1.44
N PRO A 495 -14.62 23.45 1.99
CA PRO A 495 -14.00 24.63 2.61
C PRO A 495 -13.19 24.29 3.88
N VAL A 496 -12.62 25.25 4.59
CA VAL A 496 -11.96 25.03 5.89
C VAL A 496 -12.75 25.75 6.96
N ASP A 497 -12.91 25.14 8.13
CA ASP A 497 -13.30 25.89 9.32
C ASP A 497 -12.13 26.76 9.84
N ASP A 498 -12.43 27.65 10.78
CA ASP A 498 -11.48 28.58 11.41
C ASP A 498 -10.30 27.87 12.12
N GLU A 499 -10.33 26.53 12.21
CA GLU A 499 -9.38 25.68 12.92
C GLU A 499 -8.48 24.88 11.96
N GLY A 500 -8.62 25.06 10.65
CA GLY A 500 -7.80 24.37 9.64
C GLY A 500 -8.36 23.02 9.20
N SER A 501 -9.56 22.64 9.65
CA SER A 501 -10.23 21.38 9.32
C SER A 501 -11.13 21.55 8.08
N PRO A 502 -11.01 20.71 7.06
CA PRO A 502 -11.70 20.94 5.79
C PRO A 502 -13.21 20.58 5.83
N SER A 503 -14.17 21.50 6.05
CA SER A 503 -15.62 21.27 5.85
C SER A 503 -15.88 20.56 4.53
N ARG A 504 -16.35 19.32 4.49
CA ARG A 504 -16.22 18.44 3.32
C ARG A 504 -17.53 17.77 3.06
N ASN A 505 -18.24 18.22 2.02
CA ASN A 505 -19.54 17.73 1.53
C ASN A 505 -19.50 17.48 0.00
N GLY A 506 -18.36 17.70 -0.67
CA GLY A 506 -18.33 17.86 -2.13
C GLY A 506 -18.84 19.23 -2.60
N ASP A 507 -19.50 20.02 -1.74
CA ASP A 507 -20.08 21.34 -2.05
C ASP A 507 -19.11 22.31 -2.75
N ILE A 508 -17.80 22.29 -2.46
CA ILE A 508 -16.85 23.14 -3.21
C ILE A 508 -16.61 22.60 -4.60
N PHE A 509 -16.48 21.29 -4.79
CA PHE A 509 -16.32 20.73 -6.14
C PHE A 509 -17.60 20.95 -6.95
N GLU A 510 -18.78 20.73 -6.35
CA GLU A 510 -20.05 21.05 -6.97
C GLU A 510 -20.21 22.55 -7.23
N ALA A 511 -19.89 23.43 -6.29
CA ALA A 511 -19.93 24.88 -6.49
C ALA A 511 -18.93 25.32 -7.56
N TRP A 512 -17.76 24.70 -7.62
CA TRP A 512 -16.73 24.96 -8.61
C TRP A 512 -17.20 24.52 -10.01
N VAL A 513 -17.73 23.29 -10.15
CA VAL A 513 -18.36 22.80 -11.40
C VAL A 513 -19.56 23.67 -11.79
N ASN A 514 -20.42 24.04 -10.85
CA ASN A 514 -21.56 24.93 -11.09
C ASN A 514 -21.11 26.33 -11.52
N THR A 515 -19.99 26.83 -10.99
CA THR A 515 -19.40 28.11 -11.41
C THR A 515 -18.89 27.99 -12.85
N LEU A 516 -18.22 26.89 -13.20
CA LEU A 516 -17.79 26.63 -14.58
C LEU A 516 -19.00 26.54 -15.54
N HIS A 517 -20.08 25.88 -15.15
CA HIS A 517 -21.34 25.89 -15.91
C HIS A 517 -21.93 27.31 -16.04
N ALA A 518 -21.91 28.11 -14.96
CA ALA A 518 -22.38 29.49 -14.98
C ALA A 518 -21.53 30.40 -15.90
N LEU A 519 -20.24 30.10 -16.06
CA LEU A 519 -19.34 30.74 -17.04
C LEU A 519 -19.60 30.28 -18.49
N GLY A 520 -20.54 29.36 -18.71
CA GLY A 520 -20.97 28.91 -20.04
C GLY A 520 -20.23 27.68 -20.56
N TYR A 521 -19.49 26.96 -19.72
CA TYR A 521 -18.82 25.72 -20.11
C TYR A 521 -19.74 24.50 -19.99
N SER A 522 -19.70 23.64 -21.01
CA SER A 522 -19.95 22.21 -20.80
C SER A 522 -18.75 21.66 -20.03
N VAL A 523 -18.97 20.87 -18.98
CA VAL A 523 -17.92 20.30 -18.13
C VAL A 523 -18.11 18.79 -18.04
N ASP A 524 -17.03 18.01 -18.12
CA ASP A 524 -16.98 16.57 -17.85
C ASP A 524 -15.71 16.27 -17.03
N TRP A 525 -15.70 15.21 -16.22
CA TRP A 525 -14.54 14.80 -15.44
C TRP A 525 -14.42 13.29 -15.29
N ARG A 526 -13.19 12.76 -15.36
CA ARG A 526 -12.88 11.32 -15.27
C ARG A 526 -11.53 11.07 -14.65
N VAL A 527 -11.37 9.90 -14.03
CA VAL A 527 -10.05 9.38 -13.65
C VAL A 527 -9.50 8.60 -14.83
N LEU A 528 -8.33 9.02 -15.33
CA LEU A 528 -7.66 8.39 -16.46
C LEU A 528 -6.35 7.75 -16.03
N ASN A 529 -6.02 6.61 -16.63
CA ASN A 529 -4.74 5.92 -16.48
C ASN A 529 -3.84 6.28 -17.67
N ALA A 530 -2.64 6.80 -17.41
CA ALA A 530 -1.73 7.23 -18.46
C ALA A 530 -1.26 6.11 -19.40
N ALA A 531 -1.20 4.87 -18.91
CA ALA A 531 -0.87 3.71 -19.74
C ALA A 531 -1.86 3.51 -20.90
N ASP A 532 -3.14 3.89 -20.71
CA ASP A 532 -4.18 3.79 -21.74
C ASP A 532 -3.97 4.79 -22.90
N TYR A 533 -3.01 5.71 -22.76
CA TYR A 533 -2.72 6.79 -23.71
C TYR A 533 -1.27 6.80 -24.21
N GLY A 534 -0.52 5.71 -23.99
CA GLY A 534 0.82 5.53 -24.56
C GLY A 534 1.97 6.04 -23.71
N ASP A 535 1.73 6.38 -22.44
CA ASP A 535 2.81 6.58 -21.47
C ASP A 535 3.22 5.23 -20.86
N ALA A 536 4.52 4.99 -20.65
CA ALA A 536 5.01 3.75 -20.03
C ALA A 536 4.86 3.76 -18.50
N THR A 537 3.80 4.41 -18.00
CA THR A 537 3.44 4.45 -16.58
C THR A 537 1.94 4.28 -16.34
N SER A 538 1.56 3.47 -15.35
CA SER A 538 0.17 3.24 -14.94
C SER A 538 -0.37 4.32 -13.99
N ARG A 539 0.03 5.58 -14.21
CA ARG A 539 -0.36 6.72 -13.36
C ARG A 539 -1.83 7.07 -13.56
N ARG A 540 -2.62 7.01 -12.49
CA ARG A 540 -4.03 7.42 -12.48
C ARG A 540 -4.22 8.83 -11.89
N ARG A 541 -4.96 9.70 -12.59
CA ARG A 541 -5.27 11.08 -12.14
C ARG A 541 -6.68 11.49 -12.55
N LEU A 542 -7.30 12.36 -11.76
CA LEU A 542 -8.56 13.04 -12.09
C LEU A 542 -8.27 14.13 -13.10
N PHE A 543 -9.04 14.18 -14.17
CA PHE A 543 -9.03 15.27 -15.14
C PHE A 543 -10.41 15.88 -15.22
N VAL A 544 -10.48 17.21 -15.23
CA VAL A 544 -11.69 17.99 -15.49
C VAL A 544 -11.47 18.75 -16.78
N VAL A 545 -12.39 18.57 -17.72
CA VAL A 545 -12.36 19.23 -19.03
C VAL A 545 -13.58 20.12 -19.17
N GLY A 546 -13.41 21.26 -19.84
CA GLY A 546 -14.57 22.08 -20.19
C GLY A 546 -14.42 22.85 -21.48
N ARG A 547 -15.56 23.11 -22.13
CA ARG A 547 -15.63 23.73 -23.47
C ARG A 547 -16.83 24.67 -23.59
N LYS A 548 -16.64 25.83 -24.22
CA LYS A 548 -17.73 26.74 -24.60
C LYS A 548 -18.38 26.30 -25.90
N GLY A 549 -19.71 26.31 -25.96
CA GLY A 549 -20.49 26.08 -27.19
C GLY A 549 -20.43 24.67 -27.79
N LYS A 550 -19.60 23.76 -27.24
CA LYS A 550 -19.45 22.35 -27.62
C LYS A 550 -19.45 21.46 -26.39
N ARG A 551 -19.72 20.17 -26.56
CA ARG A 551 -19.71 19.21 -25.46
C ARG A 551 -18.26 18.90 -25.05
N ALA A 552 -18.01 18.88 -23.75
CA ALA A 552 -16.76 18.39 -23.18
C ALA A 552 -16.77 16.85 -23.22
N GLU A 553 -15.75 16.27 -23.86
CA GLU A 553 -15.61 14.82 -24.02
C GLU A 553 -14.15 14.44 -23.85
N PHE A 554 -13.92 13.23 -23.37
CA PHE A 554 -12.59 12.64 -23.24
C PHE A 554 -12.20 11.88 -24.51
N PRO A 555 -10.90 11.81 -24.85
CA PRO A 555 -10.43 10.96 -25.93
C PRO A 555 -10.69 9.49 -25.61
N GLU A 556 -10.87 8.68 -26.65
CA GLU A 556 -10.88 7.22 -26.49
C GLU A 556 -9.45 6.73 -26.14
N PRO A 557 -9.31 5.66 -25.34
CA PRO A 557 -8.04 5.02 -25.08
C PRO A 557 -7.33 4.63 -26.39
N THR A 558 -6.02 4.87 -26.46
CA THR A 558 -5.19 4.42 -27.59
C THR A 558 -4.51 3.08 -27.29
N HIS A 559 -4.34 2.75 -26.01
CA HIS A 559 -3.70 1.54 -25.55
C HIS A 559 -4.57 0.79 -24.52
N SER A 560 -4.33 -0.51 -24.34
CA SER A 560 -4.90 -1.33 -23.27
C SER A 560 -3.92 -2.42 -22.83
N GLU A 561 -4.18 -3.06 -21.68
CA GLU A 561 -3.30 -4.08 -21.09
C GLU A 561 -2.93 -5.22 -22.06
N ALA A 562 -3.83 -5.59 -22.97
CA ALA A 562 -3.62 -6.69 -23.92
C ALA A 562 -3.80 -6.28 -25.40
N GLY A 563 -3.86 -4.97 -25.70
CA GLY A 563 -4.06 -4.47 -27.06
C GLY A 563 -5.36 -4.96 -27.72
N VAL A 564 -6.48 -4.90 -27.00
CA VAL A 564 -7.78 -5.38 -27.48
C VAL A 564 -8.59 -4.26 -28.16
N ASP A 565 -9.58 -4.65 -28.97
CA ASP A 565 -10.55 -3.73 -29.61
C ASP A 565 -9.94 -2.60 -30.46
N GLY A 566 -8.76 -2.83 -31.05
CA GLY A 566 -8.09 -1.88 -31.93
C GLY A 566 -7.19 -0.87 -31.21
N THR A 567 -6.95 -1.07 -29.91
CA THR A 567 -5.93 -0.36 -29.13
C THR A 567 -4.58 -1.07 -29.21
N ASP A 568 -3.48 -0.33 -29.04
CA ASP A 568 -2.15 -0.91 -28.90
C ASP A 568 -1.96 -1.52 -27.50
N GLU A 569 -0.97 -2.41 -27.34
CA GLU A 569 -0.63 -2.97 -26.02
C GLU A 569 0.08 -1.91 -25.16
N TRP A 570 -0.18 -1.90 -23.86
CA TRP A 570 0.47 -0.97 -22.93
C TRP A 570 1.99 -1.01 -23.05
N ARG A 571 2.61 0.17 -23.01
CA ARG A 571 4.06 0.30 -23.15
C ARG A 571 4.79 -0.22 -21.90
N PRO A 572 5.68 -1.20 -22.03
CA PRO A 572 6.35 -1.83 -20.91
C PRO A 572 7.44 -0.93 -20.31
N ALA A 573 7.77 -1.14 -19.03
CA ALA A 573 8.89 -0.47 -18.37
C ALA A 573 10.24 -0.77 -19.05
N SER A 574 10.38 -1.94 -19.69
CA SER A 574 11.58 -2.35 -20.42
C SER A 574 11.98 -1.39 -21.55
N GLU A 575 11.03 -0.67 -22.15
CA GLU A 575 11.29 0.31 -23.22
C GLU A 575 11.97 1.58 -22.72
N VAL A 576 11.72 1.97 -21.46
CA VAL A 576 12.21 3.23 -20.90
C VAL A 576 13.47 3.03 -20.05
N ILE A 577 13.88 1.78 -19.85
CA ILE A 577 15.12 1.43 -19.17
C ILE A 577 16.31 1.64 -20.10
N ASP A 578 17.33 2.33 -19.59
CA ASP A 578 18.63 2.39 -20.23
C ASP A 578 19.45 1.14 -19.90
N TRP A 579 19.45 0.20 -20.85
CA TRP A 579 20.16 -1.07 -20.75
C TRP A 579 21.68 -0.97 -20.91
N SER A 580 22.22 0.20 -21.28
CA SER A 580 23.67 0.43 -21.33
C SER A 580 24.29 0.56 -19.93
N ASP A 581 23.50 1.07 -18.97
CA ASP A 581 23.82 1.02 -17.55
C ASP A 581 23.03 -0.13 -16.91
N ARG A 582 23.69 -1.23 -16.58
CA ARG A 582 23.04 -2.37 -15.89
C ARG A 582 23.19 -2.30 -14.37
N GLY A 583 23.89 -1.28 -13.87
CA GLY A 583 24.32 -1.22 -12.48
C GLY A 583 25.61 -1.99 -12.20
N GLU A 584 26.08 -1.83 -10.97
CA GLU A 584 27.28 -2.51 -10.48
C GLU A 584 26.94 -3.92 -10.01
N SER A 585 27.86 -4.86 -10.24
CA SER A 585 27.82 -6.17 -9.60
C SER A 585 27.80 -5.99 -8.08
N ILE A 586 26.94 -6.75 -7.39
CA ILE A 586 26.95 -6.75 -5.92
C ILE A 586 28.26 -7.29 -5.33
N TRP A 587 29.08 -7.98 -6.12
CA TRP A 587 30.36 -8.56 -5.70
C TRP A 587 31.55 -7.62 -5.95
N GLU A 588 31.50 -6.75 -6.96
CA GLU A 588 32.61 -5.88 -7.37
C GLU A 588 32.51 -4.44 -6.82
N ARG A 589 31.63 -4.23 -5.84
CA ARG A 589 31.35 -2.92 -5.25
C ARG A 589 32.61 -2.33 -4.61
N SER A 590 32.89 -1.06 -4.90
CA SER A 590 34.01 -0.31 -4.29
C SER A 590 33.96 -0.24 -2.76
N ARG A 591 32.76 -0.37 -2.18
CA ARG A 591 32.55 -0.59 -0.74
C ARG A 591 31.83 -1.92 -0.57
N PRO A 592 32.47 -2.92 0.04
CA PRO A 592 31.79 -4.16 0.40
C PRO A 592 30.55 -3.89 1.24
N LEU A 593 29.55 -4.74 1.07
CA LEU A 593 28.35 -4.73 1.89
C LEU A 593 28.75 -4.82 3.38
N VAL A 594 28.00 -4.12 4.23
CA VAL A 594 28.17 -4.24 5.68
C VAL A 594 27.68 -5.61 6.13
N ASN A 595 28.30 -6.20 7.15
CA ASN A 595 27.95 -7.54 7.64
C ASN A 595 26.45 -7.69 7.88
N ASN A 596 25.78 -6.70 8.48
CA ASN A 596 24.32 -6.74 8.67
C ASN A 596 23.51 -6.96 7.38
N THR A 597 23.98 -6.46 6.24
CA THR A 597 23.36 -6.71 4.93
C THR A 597 23.62 -8.13 4.46
N MET A 598 24.85 -8.64 4.64
CA MET A 598 25.20 -10.03 4.32
C MET A 598 24.34 -11.02 5.13
N GLN A 599 24.19 -10.79 6.44
CA GLN A 599 23.33 -11.59 7.32
C GLN A 599 21.86 -11.58 6.89
N ARG A 600 21.38 -10.47 6.31
CA ARG A 600 20.02 -10.41 5.76
C ARG A 600 19.86 -11.16 4.46
N ILE A 601 20.88 -11.14 3.60
CA ILE A 601 20.88 -11.94 2.39
C ILE A 601 20.87 -13.43 2.76
N ALA A 602 21.71 -13.84 3.71
CA ALA A 602 21.71 -15.19 4.27
C ALA A 602 20.34 -15.58 4.85
N GLU A 603 19.75 -14.74 5.70
CA GLU A 603 18.42 -15.00 6.26
C GLU A 603 17.31 -15.02 5.19
N GLY A 604 17.43 -14.18 4.16
CA GLY A 604 16.55 -14.20 2.99
C GLY A 604 16.61 -15.53 2.25
N ILE A 605 17.83 -16.05 2.03
CA ILE A 605 18.06 -17.37 1.44
C ILE A 605 17.43 -18.45 2.33
N ARG A 606 17.63 -18.41 3.65
CA ARG A 606 17.02 -19.40 4.57
C ARG A 606 15.50 -19.37 4.60
N ARG A 607 14.88 -18.20 4.39
CA ARG A 607 13.41 -18.04 4.46
C ARG A 607 12.68 -18.30 3.15
N HIS A 608 13.32 -17.95 2.04
CA HIS A 608 12.66 -17.89 0.73
C HIS A 608 13.27 -18.84 -0.30
N CYS A 609 14.42 -19.42 -0.01
CA CYS A 609 15.03 -20.45 -0.82
C CYS A 609 14.97 -21.81 -0.10
N ASP A 610 15.33 -22.86 -0.82
CA ASP A 610 15.24 -24.22 -0.31
C ASP A 610 16.37 -24.56 0.68
N ASP A 611 16.15 -25.55 1.55
CA ASP A 611 17.09 -26.00 2.59
C ASP A 611 18.48 -26.37 2.03
N ASP A 612 18.55 -26.78 0.76
CA ASP A 612 19.79 -27.08 0.04
C ASP A 612 20.75 -25.87 -0.06
N LEU A 613 20.22 -24.64 0.04
CA LEU A 613 20.99 -23.39 0.01
C LEU A 613 21.36 -22.86 1.41
N ALA A 614 20.90 -23.53 2.48
CA ALA A 614 21.26 -23.16 3.85
C ALA A 614 22.79 -23.15 4.11
N PRO A 615 23.60 -24.08 3.57
CA PRO A 615 25.06 -24.02 3.73
C PRO A 615 25.70 -22.77 3.08
N PHE A 616 25.13 -22.27 1.97
CA PHE A 616 25.58 -21.02 1.35
C PHE A 616 25.18 -19.80 2.17
N ALA A 617 23.97 -19.83 2.75
CA ALA A 617 23.53 -18.81 3.69
C ALA A 617 24.47 -18.73 4.89
N ASP A 618 24.89 -19.86 5.46
CA ASP A 618 25.82 -19.89 6.60
C ASP A 618 27.19 -19.28 6.26
N VAL A 619 27.71 -19.56 5.05
CA VAL A 619 28.94 -18.92 4.55
C VAL A 619 28.77 -17.41 4.37
N ILE A 620 27.63 -16.97 3.82
CA ILE A 620 27.32 -15.53 3.62
C ILE A 620 27.12 -14.80 4.96
N ASP A 621 26.55 -15.46 5.96
CA ASP A 621 26.28 -14.92 7.30
C ASP A 621 27.59 -14.57 8.04
N ASP A 622 28.63 -15.37 7.80
CA ASP A 622 29.96 -15.23 8.42
C ASP A 622 30.94 -14.38 7.59
N LEU A 623 30.58 -14.00 6.35
CA LEU A 623 31.42 -13.20 5.47
C LEU A 623 31.49 -11.73 5.94
N GLY A 624 32.68 -11.31 6.37
CA GLY A 624 32.99 -9.94 6.75
C GLY A 624 33.65 -9.12 5.65
N LYS A 625 33.74 -7.81 5.87
CA LYS A 625 34.48 -6.90 4.97
C LYS A 625 35.93 -7.37 4.67
N PRO A 626 36.72 -7.88 5.63
CA PRO A 626 38.07 -8.37 5.35
C PRO A 626 38.09 -9.55 4.38
N GLU A 627 37.17 -10.50 4.53
CA GLU A 627 37.05 -11.69 3.69
C GLU A 627 36.57 -11.32 2.29
N VAL A 628 35.57 -10.45 2.18
CA VAL A 628 35.09 -9.94 0.88
C VAL A 628 36.20 -9.15 0.17
N ASN A 629 36.95 -8.31 0.88
CA ASN A 629 38.10 -7.61 0.32
C ASN A 629 39.20 -8.58 -0.15
N ALA A 630 39.42 -9.69 0.56
CA ALA A 630 40.38 -10.71 0.16
C ALA A 630 39.91 -11.45 -1.11
N MET A 631 38.61 -11.76 -1.21
CA MET A 631 38.02 -12.33 -2.42
C MET A 631 38.08 -11.37 -3.62
N GLN A 632 37.85 -10.06 -3.39
CA GLN A 632 38.00 -9.01 -4.40
C GLN A 632 39.47 -8.75 -4.78
N ALA A 633 40.43 -9.11 -3.92
CA ALA A 633 41.86 -8.95 -4.19
C ALA A 633 42.48 -10.14 -4.95
N ASP A 634 41.79 -11.29 -4.97
CA ASP A 634 42.21 -12.53 -5.63
C ASP A 634 41.22 -12.91 -6.74
N ILE A 635 40.85 -11.92 -7.57
CA ILE A 635 40.04 -12.14 -8.78
C ILE A 635 40.97 -12.76 -9.82
N VAL A 636 40.74 -14.04 -10.12
CA VAL A 636 41.41 -14.75 -11.21
C VAL A 636 40.67 -14.42 -12.50
N ASP A 637 41.36 -13.85 -13.48
CA ASP A 637 40.80 -13.66 -14.81
C ASP A 637 40.38 -15.02 -15.37
N ALA A 638 39.26 -15.08 -16.11
CA ALA A 638 38.71 -16.34 -16.60
C ALA A 638 39.75 -17.13 -17.43
N ASP A 639 40.67 -16.42 -18.07
CA ASP A 639 41.76 -16.98 -18.87
C ASP A 639 42.86 -17.66 -18.02
N ASP A 640 43.02 -17.29 -16.75
CA ASP A 640 44.08 -17.75 -15.84
C ASP A 640 43.62 -18.89 -14.90
N VAL A 641 42.33 -19.22 -14.90
CA VAL A 641 41.73 -20.30 -14.07
C VAL A 641 42.44 -21.66 -14.22
N PRO A 642 42.86 -22.12 -15.42
CA PRO A 642 43.56 -23.39 -15.56
C PRO A 642 44.91 -23.44 -14.83
N GLU A 643 45.64 -22.32 -14.80
CA GLU A 643 46.98 -22.23 -14.21
C GLU A 643 46.90 -22.16 -12.67
N VAL A 644 45.88 -21.47 -12.15
CA VAL A 644 45.59 -21.44 -10.70
C VAL A 644 45.10 -22.80 -10.20
N ALA A 645 44.31 -23.53 -10.99
CA ALA A 645 43.89 -24.90 -10.66
C ALA A 645 45.09 -25.87 -10.60
N GLU A 646 46.09 -25.70 -11.47
CA GLU A 646 47.34 -26.47 -11.44
C GLU A 646 48.17 -26.18 -10.18
N GLN A 647 48.25 -24.92 -9.75
CA GLN A 647 48.98 -24.52 -8.53
C GLN A 647 48.30 -24.91 -7.22
N ARG A 648 46.96 -25.06 -7.19
CA ARG A 648 46.20 -25.37 -5.97
C ARG A 648 45.99 -26.89 -5.72
N CYS A 649 46.57 -27.76 -6.55
CA CYS A 649 46.45 -29.23 -6.44
C CYS A 649 47.61 -29.92 -5.68
N GLU A 650 48.23 -29.27 -4.68
CA GLU A 650 49.32 -29.87 -3.90
C GLU A 650 48.80 -30.90 -2.86
N PRO A 651 49.47 -32.05 -2.69
CA PRO A 651 49.09 -33.05 -1.70
C PRO A 651 49.24 -32.51 -0.27
N PHE A 652 48.31 -32.89 0.61
CA PHE A 652 48.27 -32.43 2.00
C PHE A 652 47.94 -33.56 2.98
N LEU A 653 48.32 -33.36 4.25
CA LEU A 653 48.06 -34.27 5.36
C LEU A 653 46.80 -33.85 6.11
N VAL A 654 45.87 -34.80 6.27
CA VAL A 654 44.65 -34.66 7.08
C VAL A 654 44.88 -35.28 8.45
N LYS A 655 44.56 -34.53 9.52
CA LYS A 655 44.70 -34.96 10.92
C LYS A 655 43.36 -35.38 11.51
N TYR A 656 43.31 -36.53 12.17
CA TYR A 656 42.09 -37.03 12.83
C TYR A 656 42.06 -36.72 14.35
N TYR A 657 42.00 -35.43 14.72
CA TYR A 657 41.76 -34.95 16.08
C TYR A 657 40.88 -33.68 16.10
N GLY A 658 39.68 -33.73 16.69
CA GLY A 658 38.84 -32.54 16.94
C GLY A 658 38.57 -31.65 15.71
N THR A 659 38.38 -30.34 15.92
CA THR A 659 38.18 -29.30 14.89
C THR A 659 39.50 -28.85 14.25
N SER A 660 40.28 -29.77 13.67
CA SER A 660 41.61 -29.45 13.11
C SER A 660 41.63 -29.34 11.58
N THR A 661 42.50 -28.46 11.08
CA THR A 661 42.75 -28.10 9.67
C THR A 661 43.81 -28.98 8.98
N ALA A 662 43.81 -29.00 7.64
CA ALA A 662 44.82 -29.65 6.80
C ALA A 662 46.21 -29.00 6.93
N LYS A 663 47.29 -29.79 6.71
CA LYS A 663 48.69 -29.32 6.75
C LYS A 663 49.43 -29.72 5.47
N SER A 664 50.30 -28.85 4.94
CA SER A 664 51.17 -29.19 3.81
C SER A 664 52.10 -30.37 4.15
N VAL A 665 52.48 -31.14 3.14
CA VAL A 665 53.44 -32.25 3.24
C VAL A 665 54.88 -31.78 3.48
N ASP A 666 55.20 -30.52 3.17
CA ASP A 666 56.54 -29.95 3.32
C ASP A 666 56.84 -29.46 4.75
N GLU A 667 55.81 -29.37 5.59
CA GLU A 667 55.98 -29.00 6.99
C GLU A 667 56.29 -30.23 7.86
N PRO A 668 57.16 -30.10 8.88
CA PRO A 668 57.50 -31.21 9.76
C PRO A 668 56.26 -31.78 10.47
N MET A 669 56.12 -33.11 10.47
CA MET A 669 54.99 -33.81 11.07
C MET A 669 55.03 -33.73 12.61
N ASP A 670 53.86 -33.56 13.24
CA ASP A 670 53.79 -33.47 14.70
C ASP A 670 53.99 -34.85 15.36
N THR A 671 54.20 -34.87 16.69
CA THR A 671 54.53 -36.09 17.44
C THR A 671 53.48 -37.20 17.25
N ILE A 672 53.91 -38.36 16.74
CA ILE A 672 53.06 -39.54 16.58
C ILE A 672 52.85 -40.19 17.96
N THR A 673 51.60 -40.20 18.44
CA THR A 673 51.22 -40.88 19.70
C THR A 673 51.06 -42.39 19.50
N ALA A 674 51.30 -43.18 20.56
CA ALA A 674 51.43 -44.64 20.52
C ALA A 674 50.25 -45.46 19.95
N ASN A 675 49.06 -44.87 19.73
CA ASN A 675 47.95 -45.52 19.04
C ASN A 675 47.90 -45.08 17.57
N GLY A 676 48.82 -45.64 16.77
CA GLY A 676 49.03 -45.31 15.35
C GLY A 676 47.76 -45.41 14.50
N GLY A 677 47.51 -44.35 13.71
CA GLY A 677 46.37 -44.22 12.79
C GLY A 677 45.69 -42.85 12.84
N LYS A 678 46.45 -41.76 12.89
CA LYS A 678 45.93 -40.39 13.16
C LYS A 678 46.18 -39.36 12.04
N TYR A 679 46.85 -39.78 10.96
CA TYR A 679 47.17 -38.97 9.79
C TYR A 679 46.83 -39.74 8.51
N ALA A 680 46.25 -39.07 7.52
CA ALA A 680 46.08 -39.60 6.17
C ALA A 680 46.69 -38.62 5.15
N LEU A 681 47.40 -39.16 4.17
CA LEU A 681 47.91 -38.42 3.03
C LEU A 681 46.82 -38.39 1.95
N CYS A 682 46.45 -37.19 1.51
CA CYS A 682 45.52 -37.01 0.40
C CYS A 682 46.31 -36.64 -0.86
N THR A 683 46.30 -37.51 -1.86
CA THR A 683 46.92 -37.28 -3.17
C THR A 683 45.86 -37.15 -4.26
N PRO A 684 46.13 -36.40 -5.35
CA PRO A 684 45.25 -36.37 -6.51
C PRO A 684 45.06 -37.78 -7.12
N TYR A 685 43.86 -38.09 -7.61
CA TYR A 685 43.55 -39.34 -8.31
C TYR A 685 42.50 -39.11 -9.40
N VAL A 686 42.52 -39.93 -10.45
CA VAL A 686 41.59 -39.86 -11.59
C VAL A 686 40.50 -40.93 -11.45
N LEU A 687 39.23 -40.51 -11.52
CA LEU A 687 38.07 -41.40 -11.58
C LEU A 687 37.53 -41.45 -13.02
N GLY A 688 37.38 -42.65 -13.57
CA GLY A 688 36.78 -42.84 -14.90
C GLY A 688 35.27 -42.58 -14.88
N GLN A 689 34.75 -41.88 -15.89
CA GLN A 689 33.32 -41.52 -16.01
C GLN A 689 32.43 -42.66 -16.56
N HIS A 690 32.72 -43.92 -16.24
CA HIS A 690 31.88 -45.08 -16.62
C HIS A 690 31.41 -45.84 -15.38
N GLY A 691 30.19 -46.41 -15.42
CA GLY A 691 29.64 -47.20 -14.31
C GLY A 691 30.54 -48.38 -13.93
N GLY A 692 31.04 -48.37 -12.68
CA GLY A 692 31.95 -49.40 -12.12
C GLY A 692 33.44 -49.04 -12.12
N SER A 693 33.81 -47.79 -12.41
CA SER A 693 35.20 -47.34 -12.44
C SER A 693 35.83 -47.25 -11.04
N VAL A 694 37.08 -47.70 -10.90
CA VAL A 694 37.89 -47.58 -9.68
C VAL A 694 38.83 -46.37 -9.84
N ALA A 695 38.99 -45.57 -8.78
CA ALA A 695 39.94 -44.46 -8.73
C ALA A 695 41.38 -44.93 -9.02
N ARG A 696 42.15 -44.15 -9.80
CA ARG A 696 43.52 -44.49 -10.22
C ARG A 696 44.49 -43.33 -9.96
N ASP A 697 45.74 -43.68 -9.72
CA ASP A 697 46.84 -42.72 -9.55
C ASP A 697 47.15 -41.98 -10.87
N VAL A 698 47.54 -40.71 -10.77
CA VAL A 698 47.75 -39.78 -11.90
C VAL A 698 49.05 -40.10 -12.64
N ASP A 699 50.03 -40.72 -11.96
CA ASP A 699 51.40 -40.83 -12.50
C ASP A 699 51.68 -42.11 -13.30
N GLU A 700 50.84 -43.14 -13.21
CA GLU A 700 51.24 -44.48 -13.69
C GLU A 700 50.80 -44.88 -15.11
N ARG A 701 49.81 -44.22 -15.78
CA ARG A 701 49.40 -44.51 -17.19
C ARG A 701 48.65 -43.34 -17.88
N PRO A 702 48.72 -43.18 -19.22
CA PRO A 702 48.07 -42.07 -19.94
C PRO A 702 46.54 -42.08 -19.85
N LEU A 703 45.96 -40.86 -19.81
CA LEU A 703 44.53 -40.58 -19.75
C LEU A 703 43.76 -41.10 -20.99
N PRO A 704 42.51 -41.57 -20.84
CA PRO A 704 41.65 -41.92 -21.96
C PRO A 704 41.16 -40.68 -22.75
N THR A 705 40.75 -40.89 -24.00
CA THR A 705 40.51 -39.86 -25.03
C THR A 705 39.53 -38.75 -24.61
N ILE A 706 39.99 -37.50 -24.72
CA ILE A 706 39.19 -36.27 -24.51
C ILE A 706 38.62 -35.82 -25.86
N ALA A 707 37.30 -35.59 -25.95
CA ALA A 707 36.64 -35.13 -27.18
C ALA A 707 36.67 -33.60 -27.31
N THR A 708 36.87 -33.12 -28.54
CA THR A 708 37.06 -31.72 -28.92
C THR A 708 35.75 -31.00 -29.24
N ARG A 709 35.42 -29.94 -28.50
CA ARG A 709 34.76 -28.72 -29.03
C ARG A 709 34.69 -27.65 -27.95
N GLY A 710 35.41 -26.55 -28.18
CA GLY A 710 35.11 -25.25 -27.57
C GLY A 710 34.50 -24.32 -28.62
N ALA A 711 33.75 -23.32 -28.18
CA ALA A 711 33.45 -22.12 -28.94
C ALA A 711 33.29 -20.95 -27.95
N ILE A 712 33.90 -19.82 -28.30
CA ILE A 712 33.83 -18.52 -27.61
C ILE A 712 32.58 -17.78 -28.11
N GLY A 713 31.88 -17.03 -27.24
CA GLY A 713 30.70 -16.23 -27.56
C GLY A 713 30.70 -14.85 -26.88
N LEU A 714 30.15 -13.86 -27.60
CA LEU A 714 29.89 -12.46 -27.20
C LEU A 714 28.58 -12.38 -26.38
N TYR A 715 28.53 -11.64 -25.28
CA TYR A 715 27.40 -11.66 -24.33
C TYR A 715 26.53 -10.38 -24.33
N GLN A 716 25.21 -10.55 -24.49
CA GLN A 716 24.13 -9.61 -24.14
C GLN A 716 23.28 -10.26 -23.02
N PRO A 717 22.53 -9.48 -22.19
CA PRO A 717 21.88 -10.02 -21.00
C PRO A 717 20.60 -10.74 -21.44
N GLU A 718 20.68 -12.05 -21.62
CA GLU A 718 19.52 -12.87 -21.96
C GLU A 718 19.05 -13.63 -20.72
N ALA A 719 17.73 -13.76 -20.60
CA ALA A 719 17.10 -14.61 -19.60
C ALA A 719 17.76 -16.00 -19.63
N PHE A 720 17.86 -16.66 -18.48
CA PHE A 720 18.40 -18.02 -18.43
C PHE A 720 17.47 -18.94 -17.65
N VAL A 721 17.54 -20.24 -17.97
CA VAL A 721 16.80 -21.26 -17.24
C VAL A 721 17.70 -21.84 -16.17
N LEU A 722 17.31 -21.68 -14.90
CA LEU A 722 17.98 -22.28 -13.76
C LEU A 722 17.27 -23.59 -13.37
N PRO A 723 17.78 -24.77 -13.78
CA PRO A 723 17.32 -26.05 -13.24
C PRO A 723 17.79 -26.21 -11.79
N ARG A 724 16.90 -26.64 -10.89
CA ARG A 724 17.22 -26.81 -9.46
C ARG A 724 18.34 -27.83 -9.20
N ASN A 725 18.49 -28.81 -10.09
CA ASN A 725 19.53 -29.86 -10.00
C ASN A 725 20.84 -29.42 -10.69
N MET A 726 21.49 -28.39 -10.15
CA MET A 726 22.89 -28.07 -10.46
C MET A 726 23.72 -29.35 -10.42
N VAL A 727 24.29 -29.76 -11.56
CA VAL A 727 25.18 -30.92 -11.82
C VAL A 727 25.17 -32.05 -10.75
N HIS A 728 23.99 -32.49 -10.31
CA HIS A 728 23.85 -33.59 -9.36
C HIS A 728 23.30 -34.80 -10.09
N GLY A 729 24.17 -35.42 -10.91
CA GLY A 729 24.25 -36.85 -11.21
C GLY A 729 22.99 -37.68 -11.46
N GLY A 730 21.84 -37.09 -11.81
CA GLY A 730 20.56 -37.76 -12.05
C GLY A 730 20.13 -37.68 -13.51
N LEU A 731 19.18 -38.51 -13.94
CA LEU A 731 18.69 -38.53 -15.33
C LEU A 731 18.10 -37.19 -15.83
N HIS A 732 17.81 -36.26 -14.90
CA HIS A 732 17.22 -34.93 -15.15
C HIS A 732 18.11 -33.77 -14.64
N SER A 733 19.38 -34.03 -14.28
CA SER A 733 20.32 -32.97 -13.91
C SER A 733 20.80 -32.23 -15.16
N ASN A 734 20.54 -30.93 -15.24
CA ASN A 734 20.91 -30.06 -16.34
C ASN A 734 21.73 -28.89 -15.78
N GLY A 735 22.76 -28.43 -16.48
CA GLY A 735 23.37 -27.13 -16.19
C GLY A 735 22.44 -25.98 -16.60
N THR A 736 22.66 -24.79 -16.03
CA THR A 736 22.03 -23.53 -16.48
C THR A 736 22.31 -23.31 -17.97
N TYR A 737 21.30 -22.85 -18.70
CA TYR A 737 21.36 -22.66 -20.15
C TYR A 737 20.46 -21.50 -20.55
N THR A 738 20.73 -20.87 -21.69
CA THR A 738 19.85 -19.84 -22.23
C THR A 738 18.65 -20.48 -22.97
N PRO A 739 17.46 -19.85 -22.99
CA PRO A 739 16.25 -20.41 -23.61
C PRO A 739 16.39 -20.75 -25.10
N ASP A 740 17.32 -20.10 -25.80
CA ASP A 740 17.62 -20.30 -27.22
C ASP A 740 18.61 -21.45 -27.47
N GLU A 741 19.45 -21.82 -26.50
CA GLU A 741 20.41 -22.93 -26.62
C GLU A 741 19.71 -24.29 -26.79
N ARG A 742 18.54 -24.46 -26.17
CA ARG A 742 17.70 -25.67 -26.28
C ARG A 742 16.28 -25.45 -25.73
N PRO A 743 15.28 -26.21 -26.20
CA PRO A 743 13.92 -26.16 -25.64
C PRO A 743 13.90 -26.49 -24.15
N LEU A 744 12.96 -25.87 -23.42
CA LEU A 744 12.64 -26.23 -22.04
C LEU A 744 12.30 -27.73 -21.95
N HIS A 745 12.83 -28.43 -20.95
CA HIS A 745 12.49 -29.84 -20.74
C HIS A 745 11.06 -29.99 -20.19
N THR A 746 10.54 -31.23 -20.18
CA THR A 746 9.18 -31.52 -19.70
C THR A 746 8.99 -31.02 -18.27
N VAL A 747 8.14 -29.99 -18.11
CA VAL A 747 7.72 -29.47 -16.80
C VAL A 747 6.76 -30.47 -16.16
N THR A 748 7.16 -31.10 -15.05
CA THR A 748 6.27 -32.04 -14.35
C THR A 748 5.23 -31.30 -13.50
N ALA A 749 4.11 -31.98 -13.21
CA ALA A 749 2.98 -31.41 -12.46
C ALA A 749 3.33 -30.98 -11.03
N ASN A 750 4.46 -31.46 -10.50
CA ASN A 750 5.07 -30.95 -9.28
C ASN A 750 6.17 -29.97 -9.74
N ASN A 751 5.93 -28.67 -9.60
CA ASN A 751 6.72 -27.56 -10.14
C ASN A 751 8.20 -27.56 -9.71
N HIS A 752 9.04 -28.46 -10.26
CA HIS A 752 10.41 -28.71 -9.81
C HIS A 752 11.49 -28.62 -10.91
N ASP A 753 11.09 -28.30 -12.15
CA ASP A 753 11.88 -28.57 -13.36
C ASP A 753 12.38 -27.29 -14.07
N GLY A 754 12.66 -26.22 -13.32
CA GLY A 754 13.43 -25.07 -13.81
C GLY A 754 12.68 -23.74 -13.79
N HIS A 755 13.39 -22.69 -13.36
CA HIS A 755 12.87 -21.33 -13.29
C HIS A 755 13.49 -20.47 -14.40
N VAL A 756 12.67 -19.74 -15.14
CA VAL A 756 13.16 -18.68 -16.04
C VAL A 756 13.50 -17.49 -15.16
N VAL A 757 14.74 -17.03 -15.24
CA VAL A 757 15.22 -15.87 -14.50
C VAL A 757 15.38 -14.71 -15.49
N THR A 758 14.55 -13.69 -15.34
CA THR A 758 14.57 -12.45 -16.14
C THR A 758 14.97 -11.25 -15.28
N PRO A 759 15.45 -10.16 -15.88
CA PRO A 759 15.53 -8.87 -15.20
C PRO A 759 14.14 -8.41 -14.71
N TYR A 760 14.09 -7.70 -13.59
CA TYR A 760 12.85 -7.22 -12.98
C TYR A 760 13.06 -5.91 -12.20
N LEU A 761 11.97 -5.20 -11.90
CA LEU A 761 11.99 -4.02 -11.06
C LEU A 761 11.66 -4.36 -9.60
N ILE A 762 12.28 -3.66 -8.67
CA ILE A 762 11.89 -3.63 -7.27
C ILE A 762 11.40 -2.22 -6.95
N GLU A 763 10.21 -2.14 -6.37
CA GLU A 763 9.63 -0.89 -5.90
C GLU A 763 9.96 -0.65 -4.41
N TYR A 764 10.38 0.57 -4.04
CA TYR A 764 10.69 0.95 -2.67
C TYR A 764 9.48 1.58 -1.95
N TYR A 765 8.34 0.88 -1.98
CA TYR A 765 7.12 1.28 -1.26
C TYR A 765 6.89 0.48 0.03
N GLY A 766 7.96 0.02 0.70
CA GLY A 766 7.87 -0.76 1.95
C GLY A 766 7.36 -2.20 1.78
N ASN A 767 6.63 -2.52 0.71
CA ASN A 767 6.19 -3.89 0.35
C ASN A 767 6.36 -4.19 -1.15
N GLY A 768 7.37 -3.56 -1.77
CA GLY A 768 7.67 -3.76 -3.18
C GLY A 768 7.77 -5.23 -3.54
N ARG A 769 6.96 -5.64 -4.50
CA ARG A 769 7.14 -6.91 -5.17
C ARG A 769 8.12 -6.73 -6.32
N ALA A 770 8.72 -7.83 -6.74
CA ALA A 770 9.36 -7.88 -8.04
C ALA A 770 8.27 -7.64 -9.09
N GLN A 771 8.41 -6.58 -9.86
CA GLN A 771 7.51 -6.24 -10.95
C GLN A 771 8.14 -6.70 -12.27
N SER A 772 7.30 -7.24 -13.16
CA SER A 772 7.74 -7.53 -14.53
C SER A 772 8.19 -6.24 -15.22
N LEU A 773 9.18 -6.36 -16.10
CA LEU A 773 9.56 -5.27 -16.98
C LEU A 773 8.62 -5.12 -18.17
N ASP A 774 7.77 -6.12 -18.40
CA ASP A 774 6.75 -6.12 -19.46
C ASP A 774 5.50 -5.34 -19.05
N ASP A 775 5.38 -4.98 -17.77
CA ASP A 775 4.33 -4.09 -17.28
C ASP A 775 4.79 -2.62 -17.32
N PRO A 776 3.89 -1.64 -17.48
CA PRO A 776 4.22 -0.22 -17.32
C PRO A 776 4.75 0.09 -15.91
N LEU A 777 5.58 1.13 -15.78
CA LEU A 777 6.03 1.59 -14.46
C LEU A 777 4.83 2.05 -13.60
N PRO A 778 4.76 1.70 -12.31
CA PRO A 778 3.81 2.28 -11.39
C PRO A 778 3.99 3.79 -11.29
N THR A 779 3.03 4.47 -10.66
CA THR A 779 3.05 5.94 -10.55
C THR A 779 4.43 6.46 -10.12
N VAL A 780 5.06 7.25 -10.99
CA VAL A 780 6.34 7.91 -10.69
C VAL A 780 6.11 8.97 -9.61
N THR A 781 6.78 8.82 -8.47
CA THR A 781 6.64 9.72 -7.31
C THR A 781 7.77 10.73 -7.24
N THR A 782 7.69 11.68 -6.29
CA THR A 782 8.70 12.72 -6.11
C THR A 782 10.02 12.24 -5.49
N LYS A 783 10.15 10.94 -5.19
CA LYS A 783 11.34 10.30 -4.63
C LYS A 783 11.76 9.15 -5.56
N ALA A 784 13.04 8.80 -5.55
CA ALA A 784 13.53 7.67 -6.34
C ALA A 784 13.05 6.36 -5.68
N ARG A 785 12.10 5.66 -6.30
CA ARG A 785 11.45 4.48 -5.72
C ARG A 785 11.59 3.20 -6.54
N PHE A 786 12.25 3.21 -7.69
CA PHE A 786 12.37 2.03 -8.55
C PHE A 786 13.82 1.62 -8.72
N ALA A 787 14.13 0.34 -8.50
CA ALA A 787 15.43 -0.23 -8.85
C ALA A 787 15.31 -1.36 -9.85
N LEU A 788 16.25 -1.38 -10.78
CA LEU A 788 16.46 -2.44 -11.73
C LEU A 788 17.38 -3.51 -11.12
N VAL A 789 16.94 -4.76 -11.24
CA VAL A 789 17.73 -5.94 -10.90
C VAL A 789 18.01 -6.72 -12.18
N VAL A 790 19.28 -6.90 -12.52
CA VAL A 790 19.72 -7.67 -13.69
C VAL A 790 20.52 -8.88 -13.23
N PRO A 791 19.98 -10.09 -13.33
CA PRO A 791 20.72 -11.32 -13.06
C PRO A 791 21.66 -11.61 -14.25
N GLU A 792 22.93 -11.90 -13.96
CA GLU A 792 23.94 -12.25 -14.97
C GLU A 792 24.63 -13.58 -14.62
N LEU A 793 24.98 -14.35 -15.65
CA LEU A 793 25.79 -15.56 -15.51
C LEU A 793 27.27 -15.18 -15.53
N TYR A 794 27.94 -15.37 -14.40
CA TYR A 794 29.38 -15.26 -14.28
C TYR A 794 30.01 -16.64 -14.54
N PRO A 795 31.24 -16.75 -15.11
CA PRO A 795 31.85 -18.04 -15.46
C PRO A 795 31.93 -19.08 -14.32
N LEU A 796 31.79 -18.65 -13.07
CA LEU A 796 31.83 -19.48 -11.86
C LEU A 796 30.57 -19.35 -10.97
N GLY A 797 29.49 -18.66 -11.38
CA GLY A 797 28.29 -18.49 -10.54
C GLY A 797 27.22 -17.51 -11.05
N LEU A 798 26.21 -17.25 -10.21
CA LEU A 798 25.16 -16.25 -10.45
C LEU A 798 25.62 -14.88 -9.91
N ASP A 799 25.69 -13.87 -10.77
CA ASP A 799 25.84 -12.47 -10.39
C ASP A 799 24.50 -11.72 -10.46
N ILE A 800 24.35 -10.68 -9.66
CA ILE A 800 23.19 -9.80 -9.64
C ILE A 800 23.71 -8.37 -9.71
N ARG A 801 23.34 -7.65 -10.76
CA ARG A 801 23.54 -6.20 -10.84
C ARG A 801 22.33 -5.48 -10.30
N PHE A 802 22.58 -4.36 -9.64
CA PHE A 802 21.55 -3.58 -8.97
C PHE A 802 21.79 -2.08 -9.16
N ARG A 803 20.75 -1.34 -9.56
CA ARG A 803 20.77 0.14 -9.52
C ARG A 803 19.37 0.73 -9.41
N MET A 804 19.29 1.95 -8.88
CA MET A 804 18.08 2.76 -9.01
C MET A 804 17.88 3.20 -10.47
N LEU A 805 16.63 3.31 -10.90
CA LEU A 805 16.30 4.01 -12.15
C LEU A 805 16.79 5.46 -12.07
N GLN A 806 17.35 5.92 -13.17
CA GLN A 806 17.87 7.26 -13.34
C GLN A 806 16.76 8.22 -13.75
N PRO A 807 16.88 9.52 -13.46
CA PRO A 807 15.83 10.48 -13.76
C PRO A 807 15.40 10.50 -15.24
N ARG A 808 16.32 10.24 -16.19
CA ARG A 808 15.99 10.12 -17.62
C ARG A 808 15.01 8.98 -17.92
N GLU A 809 15.15 7.84 -17.24
CA GLU A 809 14.26 6.68 -17.41
C GLU A 809 12.88 6.98 -16.80
N LEU A 810 12.85 7.68 -15.67
CA LEU A 810 11.60 8.16 -15.06
C LEU A 810 10.90 9.21 -15.92
N ALA A 811 11.66 10.09 -16.59
CA ALA A 811 11.11 11.09 -17.50
C ALA A 811 10.53 10.42 -18.77
N ALA A 812 11.26 9.45 -19.34
CA ALA A 812 10.79 8.65 -20.46
C ALA A 812 9.51 7.86 -20.11
N ALA A 813 9.40 7.33 -18.89
CA ALA A 813 8.19 6.68 -18.39
C ALA A 813 6.96 7.61 -18.39
N MET A 814 7.17 8.89 -18.10
CA MET A 814 6.16 9.94 -18.13
C MET A 814 5.93 10.52 -19.54
N GLY A 815 6.58 9.97 -20.58
CA GLY A 815 6.42 10.38 -21.96
C GLY A 815 7.23 11.62 -22.38
N PHE A 816 8.16 12.10 -21.55
CA PHE A 816 9.03 13.21 -21.96
C PHE A 816 9.94 12.80 -23.13
N PRO A 817 10.21 13.70 -24.09
CA PRO A 817 11.19 13.47 -25.16
C PRO A 817 12.59 13.14 -24.63
N GLU A 818 13.39 12.39 -25.40
CA GLU A 818 14.74 11.99 -24.99
C GLU A 818 15.67 13.20 -24.77
N GLU A 819 15.49 14.25 -25.56
CA GLU A 819 16.24 15.50 -25.48
C GLU A 819 15.77 16.43 -24.35
N TYR A 820 14.78 16.03 -23.54
CA TYR A 820 14.19 16.91 -22.52
C TYR A 820 15.17 17.17 -21.36
N GLU A 821 15.60 18.41 -21.18
CA GLU A 821 16.60 18.79 -20.19
C GLU A 821 15.95 19.28 -18.87
N LEU A 822 16.21 18.57 -17.77
CA LEU A 822 15.71 18.94 -16.44
C LEU A 822 16.82 19.53 -15.57
N VAL A 823 16.60 20.75 -15.09
CA VAL A 823 17.56 21.52 -14.29
C VAL A 823 17.44 21.16 -12.81
N GLY A 824 18.58 21.05 -12.14
CA GLY A 824 18.68 20.84 -10.69
C GLY A 824 19.50 19.61 -10.31
N ASN A 825 19.55 19.31 -9.02
CA ASN A 825 20.16 18.06 -8.54
C ASN A 825 19.21 16.86 -8.73
N LYS A 826 19.72 15.63 -8.60
CA LYS A 826 18.94 14.39 -8.81
C LYS A 826 17.61 14.39 -8.05
N THR A 827 17.58 14.85 -6.80
CA THR A 827 16.35 14.94 -5.99
C THR A 827 15.35 15.96 -6.55
N GLN A 828 15.81 17.14 -6.94
CA GLN A 828 14.97 18.17 -7.55
C GLN A 828 14.42 17.72 -8.90
N VAL A 829 15.22 17.04 -9.72
CA VAL A 829 14.79 16.48 -11.00
C VAL A 829 13.74 15.40 -10.80
N THR A 830 13.97 14.43 -9.90
CA THR A 830 12.95 13.40 -9.60
C THR A 830 11.66 14.01 -9.05
N LYS A 831 11.74 15.07 -8.24
CA LYS A 831 10.56 15.80 -7.77
C LYS A 831 9.79 16.46 -8.92
N GLN A 832 10.48 17.09 -9.87
CA GLN A 832 9.87 17.68 -11.05
C GLN A 832 9.11 16.63 -11.88
N ILE A 833 9.72 15.47 -12.13
CA ILE A 833 9.10 14.37 -12.90
C ILE A 833 7.88 13.82 -12.16
N GLY A 834 8.00 13.53 -10.86
CA GLY A 834 6.87 12.99 -10.08
C GLY A 834 5.67 13.94 -9.98
N ASN A 835 5.90 15.24 -10.07
CA ASN A 835 4.84 16.26 -10.10
C ASN A 835 4.27 16.52 -11.50
N ALA A 836 4.93 16.07 -12.56
CA ALA A 836 4.46 16.30 -13.91
C ALA A 836 3.21 15.48 -14.24
N VAL A 837 2.43 15.96 -15.21
CA VAL A 837 1.40 15.19 -15.89
C VAL A 837 2.07 14.38 -17.01
N PRO A 838 1.71 13.09 -17.20
CA PRO A 838 2.21 12.29 -18.31
C PRO A 838 1.90 12.92 -19.67
N VAL A 839 2.90 12.96 -20.55
CA VAL A 839 2.91 13.79 -21.76
C VAL A 839 1.95 13.25 -22.82
N ASN A 840 1.90 11.93 -23.03
CA ASN A 840 1.04 11.37 -24.09
C ASN A 840 -0.44 11.43 -23.71
N LEU A 841 -0.76 11.18 -22.44
CA LEU A 841 -2.10 11.45 -21.90
C LEU A 841 -2.50 12.92 -22.09
N ALA A 842 -1.62 13.86 -21.73
CA ALA A 842 -1.87 15.28 -21.92
C ALA A 842 -2.10 15.63 -23.40
N LYS A 843 -1.28 15.11 -24.31
CA LYS A 843 -1.41 15.29 -25.76
C LYS A 843 -2.79 14.85 -26.27
N ASN A 844 -3.23 13.64 -25.91
CA ASN A 844 -4.53 13.11 -26.34
C ASN A 844 -5.70 13.96 -25.80
N LEU A 845 -5.63 14.41 -24.55
CA LEU A 845 -6.62 15.31 -23.96
C LEU A 845 -6.69 16.64 -24.70
N VAL A 846 -5.54 17.25 -24.99
CA VAL A 846 -5.47 18.52 -25.72
C VAL A 846 -6.02 18.37 -27.14
N ASN A 847 -5.63 17.31 -27.87
CA ASN A 847 -6.15 17.03 -29.21
C ASN A 847 -7.68 16.95 -29.21
N GLN A 848 -8.27 16.21 -28.26
CA GLN A 848 -9.73 16.11 -28.14
C GLN A 848 -10.40 17.46 -27.87
N LEU A 849 -9.80 18.29 -27.01
CA LEU A 849 -10.31 19.63 -26.69
C LEU A 849 -10.23 20.60 -27.87
N LEU A 850 -9.18 20.51 -28.69
CA LEU A 850 -9.01 21.40 -29.84
C LEU A 850 -9.85 20.96 -31.06
N THR A 851 -10.04 19.65 -31.26
CA THR A 851 -10.66 19.11 -32.49
C THR A 851 -12.08 18.59 -32.33
N GLY A 852 -12.53 18.24 -31.11
CA GLY A 852 -13.84 17.62 -30.91
C GLY A 852 -14.98 18.53 -31.37
N ASP A 853 -15.99 17.97 -32.04
CA ASP A 853 -17.11 18.73 -32.63
C ASP A 853 -18.49 18.31 -32.10
N ALA A 854 -18.53 17.50 -31.03
CA ALA A 854 -19.79 17.04 -30.45
C ALA A 854 -20.67 18.23 -29.97
N PRO A 855 -21.96 18.28 -30.38
CA PRO A 855 -22.85 19.37 -30.01
C PRO A 855 -23.22 19.31 -28.52
N SER A 856 -23.36 20.47 -27.87
CA SER A 856 -23.84 20.59 -26.48
C SER A 856 -25.32 20.99 -26.44
N LEU A 857 -25.99 20.81 -25.29
CA LEU A 857 -27.36 21.28 -25.07
C LEU A 857 -27.51 22.81 -25.30
N HIS A 858 -26.48 23.60 -25.01
CA HIS A 858 -26.45 25.03 -25.32
C HIS A 858 -26.37 25.31 -26.83
N THR A 859 -25.78 24.42 -27.62
CA THR A 859 -25.74 24.49 -29.08
C THR A 859 -27.14 24.24 -29.67
N PHE A 860 -27.92 23.32 -29.08
CA PHE A 860 -29.30 23.05 -29.49
C PHE A 860 -30.27 24.20 -29.17
N ALA A 861 -30.09 24.87 -28.03
CA ALA A 861 -30.95 25.98 -27.61
C ALA A 861 -30.86 27.23 -28.51
N ASN A 862 -29.73 27.43 -29.19
CA ASN A 862 -29.52 28.59 -30.08
C ASN A 862 -29.93 28.34 -31.54
N GLU A 863 -30.02 27.09 -31.99
CA GLU A 863 -30.36 26.79 -33.39
C GLU A 863 -31.85 26.56 -33.64
N GLN A 864 -32.65 26.30 -32.60
CA GLN A 864 -34.10 26.19 -32.73
C GLN A 864 -34.77 26.91 -31.57
N GLY A 865 -35.57 27.93 -31.90
CA GLY A 865 -36.49 28.56 -30.94
C GLY A 865 -37.51 27.54 -30.45
N VAL A 866 -37.14 26.79 -29.41
CA VAL A 866 -38.03 25.90 -28.67
C VAL A 866 -38.37 26.62 -27.38
N GLU A 867 -39.63 27.00 -27.22
CA GLU A 867 -40.14 27.57 -25.97
C GLU A 867 -40.02 26.52 -24.85
N ALA A 868 -39.62 26.99 -23.68
CA ALA A 868 -39.39 26.18 -22.49
C ALA A 868 -40.71 25.59 -21.96
N ASP A 869 -41.16 24.46 -22.51
CA ASP A 869 -42.19 23.61 -21.90
C ASP A 869 -42.19 22.15 -22.43
N ASP A 870 -41.11 21.67 -23.04
CA ASP A 870 -40.95 20.26 -23.46
C ASP A 870 -39.67 19.60 -22.88
#